data_AF-A0A3N5GI18-F1
#
_entry.id   AF-A0A3N5GI18-F1
#
_cell.length_a   1.000
_cell.length_b   1.000
_cell.length_c   1.000
_cell.angle_alpha   90.00
_cell.angle_beta   90.00
_cell.angle_gamma   90.00
#
_symmetry.space_group_name_H-M   'P 1'
#
loop_
_entity.id
_entity.type
_entity.pdbx_description
1 polymer ?
#
loop_
_entity_poly.entity_id
_entity_poly.type
_entity_poly.pdbx_seq_one_letter_code
_entity_poly.pdbx_strand_id
1 'polypeptide(L)'
;MKKKTLFTLLLLVIALAGFWPTGSSSAASPVFKPLSITTTRGAARGNVTALGVRDQSRRTDRPSKYVLFSTPGKVYKGYRTFQAPATPSGMKLLGFKVQVNYKGPARTSQAWNWSLYDWNSSRWVKIGDNALAPENSWKMLTFTVNAAARFASPTGEIRLLLQSNNASGNAKLDYEAISITYAPGDPPFPRLGMWWPNPWKQSLDDIARYDWVILDNEAREFIEPLTQRNPRIRLLNSTNACELGFDPQDPPSNTYLRKIPYQWFLTQVGTTIRANITATQTTIPVERVALQGGGKTIELFIPGDAILIEGESMQVRAVNKANRSLTVQRGYIRPASAHKAGTRIAAHISFWPNSWVMNVSTLSPTGIHDSAIGPERWTDYLARDSASLLKDRRWAGLLVDRSDGNESWLIGNSTARSIDPDQSNHLPASYAAFDNAWNLGLKNFETRLRKMIGPDRIIFTNWGYPNFEMLNGNNFEGFPDNNGQYVDTPWSTIVFGPWLKKGSYFEWLQKSRQPNLTMLETYEDDSGTDPTGDGSYYNRCNDAGFIPNYRKMRYGLATALLNDGYFSYEMNTNGHGSLCLMWFDEYDNAGAGRGYLGFPLAPAFKLFSNPPSPDLAAGGQFDSPSDLSLWDARAETGYAINASLDTSTFKQGTASVRLDITQAAGTDWKASFSYEPVSVVQDKEYTLTFWAKANKTHAMTMWAQQNQPPWSVRLWYD
;
A
#
# COMPACT_ATOMS: atom_id res chain seq x y z
N MET A 1 10.52 -58.57 18.94
CA MET A 1 10.36 -59.70 19.90
C MET A 1 9.09 -59.51 20.72
N LYS A 2 8.48 -60.63 21.13
CA LYS A 2 7.38 -60.86 22.11
C LYS A 2 6.55 -59.67 22.66
N LYS A 3 5.22 -59.78 22.45
CA LYS A 3 4.12 -59.16 23.22
C LYS A 3 4.20 -59.49 24.73
N LYS A 4 3.57 -58.68 25.59
CA LYS A 4 2.36 -59.10 26.36
C LYS A 4 1.65 -57.94 27.08
N THR A 5 0.36 -58.17 27.37
CA THR A 5 -0.68 -57.21 27.80
C THR A 5 -1.32 -57.68 29.11
N LEU A 6 -1.83 -56.76 29.93
CA LEU A 6 -2.92 -56.87 30.94
C LEU A 6 -3.26 -55.39 31.30
N PHE A 7 -4.47 -54.79 31.24
CA PHE A 7 -5.85 -55.19 31.58
C PHE A 7 -5.98 -55.71 33.02
N THR A 8 -6.92 -55.24 33.85
CA THR A 8 -8.38 -55.19 33.60
C THR A 8 -9.13 -54.21 34.55
N LEU A 9 -10.20 -53.55 34.06
CA LEU A 9 -11.41 -52.95 34.74
C LEU A 9 -11.25 -52.18 36.08
N LEU A 10 -12.02 -51.13 36.39
CA LEU A 10 -13.45 -50.80 36.17
C LEU A 10 -13.56 -49.24 36.12
N LEU A 11 -14.64 -48.51 35.79
CA LEU A 11 -16.07 -48.78 35.58
C LEU A 11 -16.60 -47.79 34.49
N LEU A 12 -17.62 -48.16 33.71
CA LEU A 12 -18.22 -47.31 32.67
C LEU A 12 -19.46 -46.55 33.19
N VAL A 13 -19.44 -45.22 33.22
CA VAL A 13 -20.67 -44.40 33.31
C VAL A 13 -20.83 -43.61 32.02
N ILE A 14 -21.84 -43.98 31.24
CA ILE A 14 -22.20 -43.30 30.00
C ILE A 14 -22.93 -42.00 30.34
N ALA A 15 -22.23 -40.88 30.30
CA ALA A 15 -22.84 -39.56 30.20
C ALA A 15 -22.82 -39.11 28.74
N LEU A 16 -23.98 -39.17 28.07
CA LEU A 16 -24.20 -38.58 26.76
C LEU A 16 -24.19 -37.04 26.85
N ALA A 17 -23.00 -36.46 27.01
CA ALA A 17 -22.77 -35.04 26.75
C ALA A 17 -22.47 -34.87 25.25
N GLY A 18 -23.47 -34.42 24.49
CA GLY A 18 -23.31 -34.22 23.06
C GLY A 18 -22.21 -33.20 22.75
N PHE A 19 -21.32 -33.52 21.81
CA PHE A 19 -20.42 -32.55 21.20
C PHE A 19 -21.24 -31.49 20.46
N TRP A 20 -21.56 -30.40 21.14
CA TRP A 20 -21.98 -29.18 20.47
C TRP A 20 -20.74 -28.54 19.88
N PRO A 21 -20.71 -28.20 18.57
CA PRO A 21 -19.67 -27.31 18.08
C PRO A 21 -19.81 -26.00 18.84
N THR A 22 -18.75 -25.57 19.52
CA THR A 22 -18.63 -24.21 20.05
C THR A 22 -18.42 -23.27 18.87
N GLY A 23 -19.46 -23.11 18.05
CA GLY A 23 -19.52 -22.06 17.06
C GLY A 23 -19.31 -20.74 17.79
N SER A 24 -18.41 -19.91 17.26
CA SER A 24 -18.10 -18.60 17.81
C SER A 24 -19.40 -17.86 18.10
N SER A 25 -19.71 -17.68 19.38
CA SER A 25 -20.93 -16.98 19.77
C SER A 25 -20.80 -15.55 19.27
N SER A 26 -21.50 -15.24 18.17
CA SER A 26 -21.69 -13.87 17.73
C SER A 26 -22.32 -13.13 18.90
N ALA A 27 -21.52 -12.32 19.60
CA ALA A 27 -21.99 -11.54 20.73
C ALA A 27 -23.16 -10.68 20.21
N ALA A 28 -24.35 -10.93 20.75
CA ALA A 28 -25.58 -10.36 20.21
C ALA A 28 -25.44 -8.83 20.18
N SER A 29 -25.55 -8.24 18.99
CA SER A 29 -25.46 -6.79 18.79
C SER A 29 -26.35 -6.08 19.82
N PRO A 30 -25.77 -5.30 20.75
CA PRO A 30 -26.55 -4.74 21.84
C PRO A 30 -27.62 -3.79 21.30
N VAL A 31 -28.83 -3.88 21.86
CA VAL A 31 -30.04 -3.20 21.38
C VAL A 31 -30.49 -2.15 22.38
N PHE A 32 -30.42 -0.89 21.98
CA PHE A 32 -30.73 0.27 22.81
C PHE A 32 -32.14 0.76 22.57
N LYS A 33 -32.79 1.19 23.65
CA LYS A 33 -34.15 1.75 23.64
C LYS A 33 -34.11 3.27 23.89
N PRO A 34 -35.12 4.02 23.46
CA PRO A 34 -35.22 5.44 23.76
C PRO A 34 -35.23 5.72 25.26
N LEU A 35 -34.50 6.75 25.69
CA LEU A 35 -34.46 7.22 27.07
C LEU A 35 -35.43 8.39 27.31
N SER A 36 -35.55 9.32 26.36
CA SER A 36 -36.48 10.45 26.43
C SER A 36 -37.13 10.76 25.09
N ILE A 37 -38.24 11.52 25.13
CA ILE A 37 -38.96 12.04 23.96
C ILE A 37 -38.99 13.56 24.07
N THR A 38 -38.39 14.25 23.10
CA THR A 38 -38.42 15.72 23.02
C THR A 38 -39.21 16.15 21.79
N THR A 39 -40.38 16.76 22.00
CA THR A 39 -41.19 17.36 20.93
C THR A 39 -40.92 18.86 20.82
N THR A 40 -40.57 19.33 19.62
CA THR A 40 -40.32 20.75 19.32
C THR A 40 -41.43 21.38 18.47
N ARG A 41 -42.18 20.59 17.69
CA ARG A 41 -43.42 20.99 16.99
C ARG A 41 -44.42 19.83 16.96
N GLY A 42 -45.71 20.13 16.93
CA GLY A 42 -46.78 19.13 17.09
C GLY A 42 -47.00 18.75 18.56
N ALA A 43 -47.41 17.51 18.82
CA ALA A 43 -47.51 16.97 20.19
C ALA A 43 -47.14 15.47 20.20
N ALA A 44 -46.64 14.97 21.32
CA ALA A 44 -46.50 13.53 21.58
C ALA A 44 -47.36 13.15 22.81
N ARG A 45 -47.96 11.94 22.80
CA ARG A 45 -48.72 11.37 23.93
C ARG A 45 -48.38 9.89 24.08
N GLY A 46 -48.11 9.46 25.32
CA GLY A 46 -47.67 8.09 25.64
C GLY A 46 -46.41 8.11 26.50
N ASN A 47 -45.95 6.94 26.94
CA ASN A 47 -44.71 6.79 27.72
C ASN A 47 -43.57 6.32 26.80
N VAL A 48 -42.36 6.83 27.00
CA VAL A 48 -41.15 6.41 26.28
C VAL A 48 -40.87 4.90 26.43
N THR A 49 -41.23 4.31 27.57
CA THR A 49 -41.11 2.86 27.81
C THR A 49 -41.96 2.02 26.85
N ALA A 50 -43.05 2.58 26.30
CA ALA A 50 -43.88 1.92 25.28
C ALA A 50 -43.17 1.79 23.92
N LEU A 51 -42.00 2.39 23.72
CA LEU A 51 -41.12 2.16 22.56
C LEU A 51 -40.14 0.99 22.79
N GLY A 52 -40.08 0.44 24.01
CA GLY A 52 -39.16 -0.63 24.38
C GLY A 52 -39.55 -2.00 23.80
N VAL A 53 -40.85 -2.28 23.70
CA VAL A 53 -41.42 -3.62 23.47
C VAL A 53 -42.47 -3.56 22.37
N ARG A 54 -42.28 -4.37 21.32
CA ARG A 54 -43.14 -4.43 20.13
C ARG A 54 -44.48 -5.13 20.43
N ASP A 55 -45.36 -4.45 21.14
CA ASP A 55 -46.64 -4.96 21.62
C ASP A 55 -47.78 -4.86 20.58
N GLN A 56 -47.54 -4.31 19.38
CA GLN A 56 -48.56 -4.10 18.36
C GLN A 56 -48.21 -4.72 17.00
N SER A 57 -49.22 -5.27 16.31
CA SER A 57 -49.07 -5.82 14.97
C SER A 57 -50.36 -5.65 14.14
N ARG A 58 -50.26 -5.74 12.81
CA ARG A 58 -51.40 -5.63 11.88
C ARG A 58 -52.28 -4.40 12.20
N ARG A 59 -53.57 -4.59 12.45
CA ARG A 59 -54.53 -3.51 12.74
C ARG A 59 -54.72 -3.18 14.23
N THR A 60 -54.06 -3.89 15.15
CA THR A 60 -54.20 -3.69 16.62
C THR A 60 -54.05 -2.22 17.00
N ASP A 61 -54.79 -1.76 18.01
CA ASP A 61 -54.76 -0.37 18.45
C ASP A 61 -55.03 -0.27 19.96
N ARG A 62 -53.98 -0.42 20.77
CA ARG A 62 -54.06 -0.28 22.24
C ARG A 62 -53.30 0.98 22.66
N PRO A 63 -53.97 2.11 22.97
CA PRO A 63 -53.31 3.39 23.25
C PRO A 63 -52.28 3.38 24.40
N SER A 64 -52.40 2.46 25.36
CA SER A 64 -51.42 2.26 26.44
C SER A 64 -50.12 1.56 26.00
N LYS A 65 -50.05 1.09 24.75
CA LYS A 65 -48.94 0.29 24.19
C LYS A 65 -48.19 0.98 23.05
N TYR A 66 -48.42 2.27 22.82
CA TYR A 66 -47.67 3.04 21.82
C TYR A 66 -47.55 4.52 22.22
N VAL A 67 -46.62 5.23 21.57
CA VAL A 67 -46.56 6.69 21.57
C VAL A 67 -47.24 7.22 20.32
N LEU A 68 -48.20 8.13 20.51
CA LEU A 68 -48.86 8.89 19.45
C LEU A 68 -48.08 10.17 19.18
N PHE A 69 -47.70 10.41 17.93
CA PHE A 69 -47.09 11.63 17.44
C PHE A 69 -48.11 12.37 16.56
N SER A 70 -48.60 13.50 17.06
CA SER A 70 -49.76 14.19 16.52
C SER A 70 -49.41 15.45 15.73
N THR A 71 -50.15 15.66 14.64
CA THR A 71 -50.01 16.82 13.73
C THR A 71 -51.27 17.71 13.69
N PRO A 72 -51.78 18.24 14.83
CA PRO A 72 -53.01 19.04 14.84
C PRO A 72 -52.79 20.40 14.17
N GLY A 73 -53.10 20.50 12.87
CA GLY A 73 -52.97 21.72 12.06
C GLY A 73 -51.53 22.16 11.77
N LYS A 74 -50.52 21.37 12.15
CA LYS A 74 -49.09 21.69 11.99
C LYS A 74 -48.23 20.43 11.93
N VAL A 75 -47.09 20.52 11.24
CA VAL A 75 -46.10 19.44 11.17
C VAL A 75 -45.60 19.03 12.56
N TYR A 76 -45.36 17.72 12.74
CA TYR A 76 -44.68 17.19 13.90
C TYR A 76 -43.16 17.29 13.69
N LYS A 77 -42.44 17.68 14.74
CA LYS A 77 -40.98 17.57 14.81
C LYS A 77 -40.57 17.25 16.24
N GLY A 78 -39.80 16.17 16.42
CA GLY A 78 -39.29 15.79 17.74
C GLY A 78 -38.38 14.58 17.68
N TYR A 79 -37.43 14.49 18.60
CA TYR A 79 -36.42 13.43 18.63
C TYR A 79 -36.54 12.53 19.85
N ARG A 80 -36.02 11.31 19.76
CA ARG A 80 -35.71 10.45 20.90
C ARG A 80 -34.21 10.50 21.16
N THR A 81 -33.84 10.39 22.43
CA THR A 81 -32.44 10.21 22.87
C THR A 81 -32.17 8.74 23.14
N PHE A 82 -30.94 8.31 22.89
CA PHE A 82 -30.40 7.00 23.24
C PHE A 82 -29.00 7.20 23.82
N GLN A 83 -28.59 6.28 24.68
CA GLN A 83 -27.22 6.20 25.18
C GLN A 83 -26.55 4.99 24.54
N ALA A 84 -25.51 5.22 23.73
CA ALA A 84 -24.58 4.17 23.36
C ALA A 84 -23.72 3.80 24.58
N PRO A 85 -23.37 2.51 24.77
CA PRO A 85 -22.41 2.12 25.78
C PRO A 85 -21.01 2.53 25.31
N ALA A 86 -20.07 2.61 26.26
CA ALA A 86 -18.67 2.81 25.92
C ALA A 86 -18.22 1.79 24.87
N THR A 87 -17.56 2.26 23.81
CA THR A 87 -16.96 1.39 22.81
C THR A 87 -15.95 0.47 23.50
N PRO A 88 -16.03 -0.88 23.35
CA PRO A 88 -15.08 -1.78 23.98
C PRO A 88 -13.64 -1.47 23.56
N SER A 89 -12.67 -1.71 24.46
CA SER A 89 -11.26 -1.34 24.22
C SER A 89 -10.70 -1.99 22.94
N GLY A 90 -10.18 -1.16 22.03
CA GLY A 90 -9.71 -1.59 20.71
C GLY A 90 -10.81 -2.19 19.82
N MET A 91 -12.05 -1.72 19.95
CA MET A 91 -13.12 -1.84 18.96
C MET A 91 -13.43 -0.44 18.37
N LYS A 92 -14.04 -0.40 17.18
CA LYS A 92 -14.62 0.83 16.60
C LYS A 92 -16.09 0.62 16.23
N LEU A 93 -16.87 1.69 16.37
CA LEU A 93 -18.30 1.72 16.03
C LEU A 93 -18.46 1.73 14.50
N LEU A 94 -18.85 0.60 13.92
CA LEU A 94 -18.94 0.41 12.47
C LEU A 94 -20.26 0.93 11.90
N GLY A 95 -21.38 0.60 12.53
CA GLY A 95 -22.71 0.87 12.00
C GLY A 95 -23.83 0.81 13.03
N PHE A 96 -24.97 1.43 12.68
CA PHE A 96 -26.23 1.29 13.40
C PHE A 96 -27.27 0.58 12.53
N LYS A 97 -28.16 -0.15 13.21
CA LYS A 97 -29.42 -0.62 12.64
C LYS A 97 -30.57 0.00 13.43
N VAL A 98 -31.23 1.00 12.86
CA VAL A 98 -32.40 1.64 13.46
C VAL A 98 -33.65 0.85 13.08
N GLN A 99 -34.46 0.48 14.05
CA GLN A 99 -35.68 -0.30 13.85
C GLN A 99 -36.87 0.42 14.48
N VAL A 100 -37.96 0.59 13.73
CA VAL A 100 -39.19 1.23 14.20
C VAL A 100 -40.40 0.42 13.77
N ASN A 101 -41.33 0.14 14.68
CA ASN A 101 -42.63 -0.43 14.31
C ASN A 101 -43.63 0.72 14.25
N TYR A 102 -44.11 1.03 13.03
CA TYR A 102 -44.89 2.21 12.71
C TYR A 102 -46.31 1.84 12.26
N LYS A 103 -47.29 2.64 12.68
CA LYS A 103 -48.65 2.70 12.14
C LYS A 103 -49.05 4.17 11.94
N GLY A 104 -49.63 4.49 10.79
CA GLY A 104 -50.04 5.86 10.46
C GLY A 104 -50.47 5.96 8.99
N PRO A 105 -50.59 7.17 8.42
CA PRO A 105 -50.94 7.37 7.02
C PRO A 105 -49.92 6.72 6.07
N ALA A 106 -50.36 6.45 4.83
CA ALA A 106 -49.45 6.15 3.73
C ALA A 106 -48.49 7.31 3.46
N ARG A 107 -47.28 7.01 2.98
CA ARG A 107 -46.24 8.02 2.64
C ARG A 107 -46.73 9.07 1.64
N THR A 108 -47.59 8.68 0.70
CA THR A 108 -48.19 9.55 -0.32
C THR A 108 -49.10 10.61 0.31
N SER A 109 -49.86 10.25 1.35
CA SER A 109 -50.73 11.17 2.11
C SER A 109 -49.93 12.04 3.09
N GLN A 110 -48.98 11.43 3.81
CA GLN A 110 -48.02 12.12 4.68
C GLN A 110 -46.73 11.30 4.84
N ALA A 111 -45.61 11.93 4.51
CA ALA A 111 -44.29 11.36 4.71
C ALA A 111 -43.81 11.62 6.14
N TRP A 112 -43.54 10.54 6.87
CA TRP A 112 -42.87 10.54 8.16
C TRP A 112 -41.42 10.13 7.94
N ASN A 113 -40.49 11.02 8.29
CA ASN A 113 -39.05 10.86 8.04
C ASN A 113 -38.30 10.63 9.36
N TRP A 114 -37.30 9.75 9.31
CA TRP A 114 -36.34 9.53 10.38
C TRP A 114 -34.98 10.11 10.00
N SER A 115 -34.35 10.83 10.94
CA SER A 115 -33.00 11.39 10.76
C SER A 115 -32.16 11.23 12.02
N LEU A 116 -30.87 10.97 11.88
CA LEU A 116 -29.91 11.02 12.98
C LEU A 116 -29.24 12.40 13.07
N TYR A 117 -28.85 12.81 14.28
CA TYR A 117 -28.05 14.01 14.47
C TYR A 117 -26.56 13.70 14.25
N ASP A 118 -25.96 14.34 13.27
CA ASP A 118 -24.54 14.27 12.96
C ASP A 118 -23.79 15.31 13.80
N TRP A 119 -23.04 14.84 14.79
CA TRP A 119 -22.31 15.71 15.72
C TRP A 119 -21.16 16.44 15.04
N ASN A 120 -20.57 15.86 13.99
CA ASN A 120 -19.45 16.47 13.27
C ASN A 120 -19.87 17.70 12.46
N SER A 121 -21.05 17.67 11.82
CA SER A 121 -21.57 18.82 11.05
C SER A 121 -22.68 19.62 11.75
N SER A 122 -23.08 19.19 12.94
CA SER A 122 -24.21 19.74 13.72
C SER A 122 -25.56 19.75 12.96
N ARG A 123 -25.79 18.79 12.06
CA ARG A 123 -26.97 18.71 11.17
C ARG A 123 -27.74 17.40 11.31
N TRP A 124 -29.01 17.40 10.88
CA TRP A 124 -29.83 16.19 10.81
C TRP A 124 -29.68 15.51 9.45
N VAL A 125 -29.28 14.23 9.45
CA VAL A 125 -29.12 13.41 8.23
C VAL A 125 -30.26 12.41 8.14
N LYS A 126 -31.06 12.46 7.06
CA LYS A 126 -32.17 11.51 6.85
C LYS A 126 -31.63 10.09 6.64
N ILE A 127 -32.20 9.14 7.38
CA ILE A 127 -31.86 7.71 7.30
C ILE A 127 -32.99 6.86 6.72
N GLY A 128 -34.23 7.38 6.66
CA GLY A 128 -35.38 6.62 6.15
C GLY A 128 -36.70 7.38 6.23
N ASP A 129 -37.76 6.76 5.69
CA ASP A 129 -39.14 7.24 5.81
C ASP A 129 -40.16 6.07 5.82
N ASN A 130 -41.45 6.39 5.89
CA ASN A 130 -42.55 5.43 5.99
C ASN A 130 -42.94 4.74 4.67
N ALA A 131 -42.12 4.77 3.61
CA ALA A 131 -42.44 4.19 2.29
C ALA A 131 -42.90 2.72 2.32
N LEU A 132 -42.28 1.91 3.19
CA LEU A 132 -42.56 0.47 3.28
C LEU A 132 -43.72 0.12 4.24
N ALA A 133 -44.37 1.13 4.82
CA ALA A 133 -45.51 0.94 5.73
C ALA A 133 -46.85 0.99 4.97
N PRO A 134 -47.69 -0.06 5.07
CA PRO A 134 -49.07 0.00 4.59
C PRO A 134 -49.89 0.97 5.43
N GLU A 135 -50.90 1.59 4.82
CA GLU A 135 -51.74 2.56 5.52
C GLU A 135 -52.43 1.96 6.74
N ASN A 136 -52.32 2.68 7.86
CA ASN A 136 -52.97 2.40 9.14
C ASN A 136 -52.82 0.94 9.63
N SER A 137 -51.68 0.31 9.35
CA SER A 137 -51.33 -1.04 9.81
C SER A 137 -49.86 -1.11 10.23
N TRP A 138 -49.60 -1.75 11.38
CA TRP A 138 -48.28 -1.84 12.00
C TRP A 138 -47.27 -2.57 11.12
N LYS A 139 -46.14 -1.91 10.85
CA LYS A 139 -45.01 -2.44 10.08
C LYS A 139 -43.69 -2.11 10.76
N MET A 140 -42.84 -3.12 10.92
CA MET A 140 -41.44 -2.91 11.26
C MET A 140 -40.70 -2.37 10.03
N LEU A 141 -40.18 -1.17 10.14
CA LEU A 141 -39.21 -0.56 9.24
C LEU A 141 -37.81 -0.78 9.83
N THR A 142 -36.79 -0.77 8.97
CA THR A 142 -35.39 -0.97 9.38
C THR A 142 -34.50 -0.15 8.47
N PHE A 143 -33.63 0.64 9.08
CA PHE A 143 -32.70 1.55 8.40
C PHE A 143 -31.28 1.18 8.80
N THR A 144 -30.46 0.79 7.82
CA THR A 144 -29.03 0.52 8.01
C THR A 144 -28.25 1.81 7.86
N VAL A 145 -27.39 2.13 8.82
CA VAL A 145 -26.58 3.35 8.85
C VAL A 145 -25.11 2.98 8.96
N ASN A 146 -24.35 3.31 7.92
CA ASN A 146 -22.90 3.14 7.87
C ASN A 146 -22.20 4.38 8.48
N ALA A 147 -20.91 4.24 8.83
CA ALA A 147 -20.11 5.31 9.44
C ALA A 147 -20.75 5.90 10.70
N ALA A 148 -21.25 5.02 11.57
CA ALA A 148 -22.11 5.39 12.70
C ALA A 148 -21.44 6.27 13.77
N ALA A 149 -20.10 6.28 13.85
CA ALA A 149 -19.33 7.10 14.79
C ALA A 149 -19.75 8.58 14.83
N ARG A 150 -20.05 9.20 13.68
CA ARG A 150 -20.45 10.62 13.59
C ARG A 150 -21.81 10.95 14.22
N PHE A 151 -22.63 9.92 14.49
CA PHE A 151 -23.99 10.06 15.01
C PHE A 151 -24.09 9.80 16.53
N ALA A 152 -22.98 9.49 17.19
CA ALA A 152 -22.85 9.45 18.64
C ALA A 152 -21.99 10.63 19.13
N SER A 153 -22.36 11.26 20.25
CA SER A 153 -21.52 12.27 20.89
C SER A 153 -20.26 11.63 21.51
N PRO A 154 -19.27 12.44 21.94
CA PRO A 154 -18.15 11.93 22.75
C PRO A 154 -18.59 11.23 24.05
N THR A 155 -19.78 11.57 24.57
CA THR A 155 -20.40 10.92 25.74
C THR A 155 -21.33 9.75 25.38
N GLY A 156 -21.46 9.40 24.09
CA GLY A 156 -22.31 8.31 23.60
C GLY A 156 -23.78 8.67 23.34
N GLU A 157 -24.18 9.95 23.42
CA GLU A 157 -25.56 10.36 23.12
C GLU A 157 -25.86 10.22 21.61
N ILE A 158 -26.93 9.51 21.27
CA ILE A 158 -27.48 9.44 19.91
C ILE A 158 -28.87 10.09 19.91
N ARG A 159 -29.16 10.91 18.89
CA ARG A 159 -30.49 11.53 18.70
C ARG A 159 -31.13 11.07 17.40
N LEU A 160 -32.37 10.58 17.49
CA LEU A 160 -33.19 10.14 16.36
C LEU A 160 -34.43 11.02 16.21
N LEU A 161 -34.40 11.92 15.22
CA LEU A 161 -35.52 12.78 14.85
C LEU A 161 -36.62 11.97 14.14
N LEU A 162 -37.87 12.26 14.49
CA LEU A 162 -39.06 11.97 13.69
C LEU A 162 -39.67 13.30 13.25
N GLN A 163 -39.97 13.44 11.96
CA GLN A 163 -40.57 14.65 11.40
C GLN A 163 -41.58 14.32 10.29
N SER A 164 -42.76 14.95 10.34
CA SER A 164 -43.72 14.91 9.22
C SER A 164 -43.45 16.02 8.19
N ASN A 165 -43.83 15.78 6.93
CA ASN A 165 -43.78 16.81 5.89
C ASN A 165 -45.04 17.72 5.86
N ASN A 166 -46.19 17.21 6.28
CA ASN A 166 -47.46 17.95 6.37
C ASN A 166 -48.20 17.58 7.68
N ALA A 167 -49.52 17.83 7.72
CA ALA A 167 -50.35 17.63 8.91
C ALA A 167 -51.58 16.70 8.68
N SER A 168 -51.59 15.95 7.59
CA SER A 168 -52.71 15.10 7.13
C SER A 168 -53.00 13.86 8.00
N GLY A 169 -52.11 13.45 8.92
CA GLY A 169 -52.36 12.29 9.79
C GLY A 169 -51.27 11.99 10.83
N ASN A 170 -51.68 11.44 11.97
CA ASN A 170 -50.79 11.13 13.09
C ASN A 170 -49.97 9.84 12.87
N ALA A 171 -48.78 9.74 13.48
CA ALA A 171 -48.01 8.50 13.56
C ALA A 171 -48.15 7.85 14.95
N LYS A 172 -48.05 6.52 15.00
CA LYS A 172 -48.01 5.71 16.21
C LYS A 172 -46.76 4.82 16.15
N LEU A 173 -45.96 4.79 17.22
CA LEU A 173 -44.84 3.87 17.39
C LEU A 173 -44.99 3.08 18.71
N ASP A 174 -44.94 1.76 18.65
CA ASP A 174 -44.84 0.83 19.79
C ASP A 174 -43.43 0.20 19.90
N TYR A 175 -42.54 0.50 18.96
CA TYR A 175 -41.17 0.04 19.01
C TYR A 175 -40.26 1.06 18.33
N GLU A 176 -39.19 1.44 19.00
CA GLU A 176 -38.06 2.13 18.40
C GLU A 176 -36.79 1.61 19.08
N ALA A 177 -35.78 1.24 18.30
CA ALA A 177 -34.53 0.71 18.82
C ALA A 177 -33.35 0.97 17.88
N ILE A 178 -32.15 1.02 18.46
CA ILE A 178 -30.89 1.08 17.71
C ILE A 178 -30.07 -0.16 18.11
N SER A 179 -29.62 -0.95 17.13
CA SER A 179 -28.60 -1.99 17.36
C SER A 179 -27.24 -1.49 16.88
N ILE A 180 -26.16 -1.79 17.61
CA ILE A 180 -24.79 -1.44 17.22
C ILE A 180 -24.04 -2.64 16.63
N THR A 181 -23.28 -2.38 15.57
CA THR A 181 -22.19 -3.26 15.11
C THR A 181 -20.85 -2.64 15.45
N TYR A 182 -20.02 -3.39 16.19
CA TYR A 182 -18.60 -3.08 16.38
C TYR A 182 -17.75 -3.87 15.38
N ALA A 183 -16.59 -3.32 15.04
CA ALA A 183 -15.47 -4.05 14.41
C ALA A 183 -14.23 -3.90 15.31
N PRO A 184 -13.21 -4.74 15.18
CA PRO A 184 -11.89 -4.45 15.73
C PRO A 184 -11.48 -3.02 15.37
N GLY A 185 -11.04 -2.29 16.38
CA GLY A 185 -10.41 -1.00 16.20
C GLY A 185 -9.14 -1.17 15.40
N ASP A 186 -8.65 -0.07 14.87
CA ASP A 186 -7.28 -0.06 14.36
C ASP A 186 -6.29 -0.36 15.49
N PRO A 187 -5.18 -1.06 15.21
CA PRO A 187 -4.12 -1.24 16.19
C PRO A 187 -3.64 0.10 16.77
N PRO A 188 -3.26 0.13 18.06
CA PRO A 188 -2.76 1.34 18.70
C PRO A 188 -1.43 1.79 18.08
N PHE A 189 -1.17 3.09 18.12
CA PHE A 189 0.10 3.65 17.66
C PHE A 189 1.27 3.31 18.60
N PRO A 190 2.52 3.28 18.11
CA PRO A 190 2.85 3.19 16.70
C PRO A 190 2.35 1.85 16.13
N ARG A 191 1.94 1.85 14.86
CA ARG A 191 1.51 0.63 14.18
C ARG A 191 2.74 -0.09 13.66
N LEU A 192 2.84 -1.40 13.88
CA LEU A 192 4.07 -2.17 13.64
C LEU A 192 3.83 -3.30 12.63
N GLY A 193 4.64 -3.33 11.58
CA GLY A 193 4.78 -4.47 10.67
C GLY A 193 6.10 -5.18 10.89
N MET A 194 6.24 -6.40 10.38
CA MET A 194 7.51 -7.13 10.40
C MET A 194 7.59 -8.10 9.22
N TRP A 195 8.72 -8.11 8.53
CA TRP A 195 8.95 -8.97 7.39
C TRP A 195 9.81 -10.20 7.76
N TRP A 196 9.29 -11.41 7.46
CA TRP A 196 9.99 -12.69 7.59
C TRP A 196 10.76 -12.89 8.91
N PRO A 197 10.12 -12.76 10.08
CA PRO A 197 10.70 -13.30 11.30
C PRO A 197 10.84 -14.82 11.17
N ASN A 198 11.73 -15.41 11.97
CA ASN A 198 11.98 -16.86 11.96
C ASN A 198 11.27 -17.52 13.16
N PRO A 199 10.00 -17.98 13.04
CA PRO A 199 9.23 -18.52 14.16
C PRO A 199 9.74 -19.87 14.69
N TRP A 200 10.65 -20.55 13.99
CA TRP A 200 11.34 -21.74 14.50
C TRP A 200 12.51 -21.41 15.44
N LYS A 201 13.03 -20.18 15.41
CA LYS A 201 14.20 -19.73 16.21
C LYS A 201 13.88 -18.61 17.19
N GLN A 202 12.93 -17.74 16.85
CA GLN A 202 12.57 -16.55 17.61
C GLN A 202 11.33 -16.78 18.47
N SER A 203 11.18 -15.96 19.51
CA SER A 203 10.03 -16.01 20.42
C SER A 203 8.73 -15.69 19.69
N LEU A 204 7.75 -16.59 19.77
CA LEU A 204 6.40 -16.34 19.26
C LEU A 204 5.69 -15.22 20.02
N ASP A 205 6.08 -14.96 21.28
CA ASP A 205 5.54 -13.84 22.05
C ASP A 205 6.06 -12.51 21.49
N ASP A 206 7.32 -12.42 21.06
CA ASP A 206 7.88 -11.22 20.44
C ASP A 206 7.33 -10.99 19.02
N ILE A 207 7.23 -12.04 18.21
CA ILE A 207 6.57 -11.96 16.88
C ILE A 207 5.11 -11.51 17.02
N ALA A 208 4.40 -11.93 18.09
CA ALA A 208 3.01 -11.55 18.31
C ALA A 208 2.81 -10.07 18.72
N ARG A 209 3.87 -9.31 19.02
CA ARG A 209 3.76 -7.88 19.39
C ARG A 209 3.47 -6.96 18.19
N TYR A 210 3.81 -7.42 16.99
CA TYR A 210 3.54 -6.74 15.72
C TYR A 210 2.05 -6.88 15.32
N ASP A 211 1.53 -5.90 14.58
CA ASP A 211 0.12 -5.88 14.15
C ASP A 211 -0.12 -6.73 12.90
N TRP A 212 0.90 -6.83 12.07
CA TRP A 212 0.94 -7.75 10.94
C TRP A 212 2.34 -8.29 10.76
N VAL A 213 2.42 -9.51 10.24
CA VAL A 213 3.68 -10.21 9.99
C VAL A 213 3.59 -10.92 8.64
N ILE A 214 4.61 -10.79 7.81
CA ILE A 214 4.78 -11.60 6.60
C ILE A 214 5.56 -12.86 6.97
N LEU A 215 4.99 -14.02 6.67
CA LEU A 215 5.58 -15.33 6.90
C LEU A 215 5.68 -16.08 5.57
N ASP A 216 6.68 -16.94 5.45
CA ASP A 216 6.72 -17.91 4.36
C ASP A 216 5.55 -18.91 4.46
N ASN A 217 5.13 -19.46 3.33
CA ASN A 217 4.08 -20.48 3.24
C ASN A 217 4.41 -21.78 4.01
N GLU A 218 5.70 -22.09 4.22
CA GLU A 218 6.16 -23.18 5.06
C GLU A 218 5.88 -22.93 6.55
N ALA A 219 5.93 -21.66 7.00
CA ALA A 219 5.65 -21.24 8.37
C ALA A 219 4.14 -21.23 8.74
N ARG A 220 3.26 -21.78 7.89
CA ARG A 220 1.79 -21.84 8.11
C ARG A 220 1.35 -22.56 9.39
N GLU A 221 2.24 -23.33 10.02
CA GLU A 221 1.98 -24.00 11.30
C GLU A 221 1.92 -23.01 12.48
N PHE A 222 2.58 -21.86 12.38
CA PHE A 222 2.60 -20.83 13.43
C PHE A 222 1.40 -19.89 13.42
N ILE A 223 0.52 -20.00 12.43
CA ILE A 223 -0.66 -19.13 12.29
C ILE A 223 -1.55 -19.18 13.54
N GLU A 224 -1.87 -20.37 14.02
CA GLU A 224 -2.68 -20.56 15.22
C GLU A 224 -1.94 -20.16 16.51
N PRO A 225 -0.70 -20.62 16.77
CA PRO A 225 0.10 -20.16 17.90
C PRO A 225 0.28 -18.64 18.02
N LEU A 226 0.42 -17.92 16.90
CA LEU A 226 0.52 -16.46 16.88
C LEU A 226 -0.84 -15.78 17.09
N THR A 227 -1.90 -16.28 16.44
CA THR A 227 -3.26 -15.76 16.60
C THR A 227 -3.82 -15.96 18.02
N GLN A 228 -3.39 -17.03 18.72
CA GLN A 228 -3.72 -17.25 20.14
C GLN A 228 -3.10 -16.20 21.06
N ARG A 229 -1.88 -15.72 20.73
CA ARG A 229 -1.16 -14.68 21.49
C ARG A 229 -1.68 -13.29 21.20
N ASN A 230 -1.87 -12.98 19.92
CA ASN A 230 -2.44 -11.73 19.45
C ASN A 230 -3.61 -12.01 18.50
N PRO A 231 -4.86 -12.05 18.99
CA PRO A 231 -6.05 -12.25 18.15
C PRO A 231 -6.34 -11.13 17.14
N ARG A 232 -5.52 -10.06 17.10
CA ARG A 232 -5.60 -8.96 16.12
C ARG A 232 -4.50 -9.03 15.05
N ILE A 233 -3.51 -9.91 15.19
CA ILE A 233 -2.40 -10.03 14.25
C ILE A 233 -2.91 -10.40 12.85
N ARG A 234 -2.41 -9.72 11.82
CA ARG A 234 -2.69 -10.06 10.42
C ARG A 234 -1.49 -10.79 9.85
N LEU A 235 -1.63 -12.09 9.65
CA LEU A 235 -0.57 -12.89 9.04
C LEU A 235 -0.75 -12.85 7.52
N LEU A 236 0.31 -12.45 6.82
CA LEU A 236 0.40 -12.44 5.36
C LEU A 236 1.32 -13.58 4.91
N ASN A 237 0.96 -14.22 3.81
CA ASN A 237 1.88 -15.08 3.05
C ASN A 237 2.75 -14.21 2.12
N SER A 238 3.74 -14.77 1.43
CA SER A 238 4.56 -14.03 0.46
C SER A 238 4.63 -14.70 -0.92
N THR A 239 4.74 -13.87 -1.96
CA THR A 239 5.08 -14.26 -3.33
C THR A 239 5.98 -13.18 -3.94
N ASN A 240 6.59 -13.45 -5.09
CA ASN A 240 7.45 -12.51 -5.80
C ASN A 240 6.93 -12.32 -7.24
N ALA A 241 6.81 -11.07 -7.70
CA ALA A 241 6.19 -10.78 -9.00
C ALA A 241 7.08 -11.13 -10.19
N CYS A 242 8.40 -11.02 -10.05
CA CYS A 242 9.31 -11.03 -11.20
C CYS A 242 10.64 -11.77 -10.98
N GLU A 243 10.85 -12.47 -9.88
CA GLU A 243 12.11 -13.14 -9.57
C GLU A 243 11.89 -14.53 -8.98
N LEU A 244 12.72 -15.49 -9.41
CA LEU A 244 12.76 -16.83 -8.85
C LEU A 244 14.20 -17.19 -8.45
N GLY A 245 14.40 -17.51 -7.16
CA GLY A 245 15.65 -18.04 -6.63
C GLY A 245 15.91 -19.49 -7.07
N PHE A 246 17.18 -19.89 -7.04
CA PHE A 246 17.63 -21.25 -7.28
C PHE A 246 18.88 -21.60 -6.46
N ASP A 247 19.11 -22.88 -6.20
CA ASP A 247 20.36 -23.36 -5.60
C ASP A 247 21.32 -23.88 -6.69
N PRO A 248 22.48 -23.22 -6.94
CA PRO A 248 23.49 -23.71 -7.88
C PRO A 248 24.30 -24.92 -7.38
N GLN A 249 24.29 -25.19 -6.08
CA GLN A 249 24.99 -26.32 -5.45
C GLN A 249 24.15 -27.60 -5.51
N ASP A 250 22.83 -27.50 -5.46
CA ASP A 250 21.88 -28.60 -5.70
C ASP A 250 20.93 -28.35 -6.91
N PRO A 251 21.44 -28.37 -8.17
CA PRO A 251 20.61 -28.28 -9.37
C PRO A 251 19.38 -29.20 -9.40
N PRO A 252 19.45 -30.48 -8.93
CA PRO A 252 18.29 -31.35 -8.84
C PRO A 252 17.09 -30.82 -8.05
N SER A 253 17.28 -30.17 -6.89
CA SER A 253 16.19 -29.75 -5.99
C SER A 253 15.37 -28.55 -6.48
N ASN A 254 15.87 -27.83 -7.49
CA ASN A 254 15.21 -26.72 -8.20
C ASN A 254 13.98 -27.15 -9.05
N THR A 255 13.15 -28.04 -8.50
CA THR A 255 12.05 -28.73 -9.19
C THR A 255 10.91 -27.79 -9.62
N TYR A 256 10.72 -26.66 -8.94
CA TYR A 256 9.77 -25.62 -9.36
C TYR A 256 10.29 -24.89 -10.61
N LEU A 257 11.48 -24.29 -10.51
CA LEU A 257 12.14 -23.57 -11.60
C LEU A 257 12.28 -24.42 -12.88
N ARG A 258 12.57 -25.72 -12.74
CA ARG A 258 12.67 -26.67 -13.86
C ARG A 258 11.34 -26.94 -14.58
N LYS A 259 10.18 -26.68 -13.96
CA LYS A 259 8.85 -26.78 -14.58
C LYS A 259 8.41 -25.48 -15.27
N ILE A 260 9.03 -24.35 -14.94
CA ILE A 260 8.72 -23.07 -15.56
C ILE A 260 9.01 -23.13 -17.07
N PRO A 261 8.04 -22.78 -17.94
CA PRO A 261 8.24 -22.60 -19.38
C PRO A 261 9.33 -21.56 -19.66
N TYR A 262 10.25 -21.89 -20.56
CA TYR A 262 11.41 -21.04 -20.86
C TYR A 262 11.03 -19.69 -21.52
N GLN A 263 9.85 -19.63 -22.12
CA GLN A 263 9.24 -18.42 -22.69
C GLN A 263 9.02 -17.32 -21.66
N TRP A 264 8.92 -17.67 -20.38
CA TRP A 264 8.58 -16.75 -19.30
C TRP A 264 9.79 -16.09 -18.64
N PHE A 265 11.03 -16.53 -18.90
CA PHE A 265 12.21 -15.82 -18.41
C PHE A 265 12.43 -14.52 -19.20
N LEU A 266 12.77 -13.45 -18.49
CA LEU A 266 13.33 -12.26 -19.10
C LEU A 266 14.80 -12.55 -19.44
N THR A 267 15.17 -12.33 -20.69
CA THR A 267 16.53 -12.59 -21.19
C THR A 267 17.11 -11.36 -21.86
N GLN A 268 18.43 -11.32 -21.96
CA GLN A 268 19.13 -10.35 -22.78
C GLN A 268 18.94 -10.67 -24.27
N VAL A 269 19.34 -9.76 -25.17
CA VAL A 269 19.32 -10.05 -26.61
C VAL A 269 20.22 -11.23 -26.91
N GLY A 270 19.64 -12.25 -27.55
CA GLY A 270 20.31 -13.50 -27.84
C GLY A 270 20.85 -13.60 -29.26
N THR A 271 21.05 -14.83 -29.68
CA THR A 271 21.42 -15.26 -31.03
C THR A 271 20.85 -16.66 -31.27
N THR A 272 21.27 -17.31 -32.35
CA THR A 272 20.93 -18.71 -32.64
C THR A 272 22.19 -19.57 -32.74
N ILE A 273 22.05 -20.87 -32.48
CA ILE A 273 23.16 -21.83 -32.67
C ILE A 273 23.30 -22.22 -34.16
N ARG A 274 24.53 -22.32 -34.67
CA ARG A 274 24.81 -22.52 -36.11
C ARG A 274 24.76 -23.98 -36.57
N ALA A 275 24.84 -24.92 -35.65
CA ALA A 275 24.86 -26.34 -35.91
C ALA A 275 24.04 -27.07 -34.84
N ASN A 276 23.60 -28.29 -35.15
CA ASN A 276 23.03 -29.17 -34.14
C ASN A 276 24.08 -29.46 -33.07
N ILE A 277 23.65 -29.52 -31.80
CA ILE A 277 24.51 -29.87 -30.66
C ILE A 277 23.94 -31.09 -29.93
N THR A 278 24.80 -31.97 -29.43
CA THR A 278 24.40 -33.05 -28.52
C THR A 278 24.20 -32.52 -27.11
N ALA A 279 23.66 -33.33 -26.18
CA ALA A 279 23.58 -32.98 -24.75
C ALA A 279 24.96 -32.91 -24.05
N THR A 280 26.02 -33.48 -24.65
CA THR A 280 27.37 -33.56 -24.05
C THR A 280 28.37 -32.56 -24.64
N GLN A 281 28.04 -31.92 -25.77
CA GLN A 281 28.93 -30.97 -26.43
C GLN A 281 29.09 -29.68 -25.63
N THR A 282 30.32 -29.34 -25.22
CA THR A 282 30.63 -28.16 -24.39
C THR A 282 31.07 -26.93 -25.19
N THR A 283 31.34 -27.07 -26.49
CA THR A 283 31.64 -25.96 -27.40
C THR A 283 30.46 -25.69 -28.33
N ILE A 284 29.75 -24.60 -28.09
CA ILE A 284 28.50 -24.24 -28.77
C ILE A 284 28.77 -23.21 -29.87
N PRO A 285 28.56 -23.50 -31.16
CA PRO A 285 28.73 -22.53 -32.24
C PRO A 285 27.51 -21.62 -32.34
N VAL A 286 27.71 -20.29 -32.32
CA VAL A 286 26.64 -19.28 -32.33
C VAL A 286 26.76 -18.33 -33.52
N GLU A 287 25.65 -17.74 -33.99
CA GLU A 287 25.69 -16.83 -35.14
C GLU A 287 26.42 -15.51 -34.85
N ARG A 288 26.34 -15.01 -33.62
CA ARG A 288 27.11 -13.84 -33.17
C ARG A 288 27.37 -13.91 -31.67
N VAL A 289 28.41 -13.22 -31.21
CA VAL A 289 28.74 -13.06 -29.78
C VAL A 289 28.55 -11.63 -29.28
N ALA A 290 28.37 -10.67 -30.20
CA ALA A 290 28.14 -9.27 -29.91
C ALA A 290 27.21 -8.65 -30.98
N LEU A 291 26.62 -7.49 -30.69
CA LEU A 291 25.89 -6.64 -31.64
C LEU A 291 26.24 -5.16 -31.42
N GLN A 292 25.79 -4.27 -32.32
CA GLN A 292 25.90 -2.83 -32.15
C GLN A 292 24.56 -2.23 -31.71
N GLY A 293 24.58 -1.34 -30.71
CA GLY A 293 23.40 -0.63 -30.21
C GLY A 293 23.80 0.68 -29.51
N GLY A 294 23.09 1.77 -29.79
CA GLY A 294 23.37 3.08 -29.16
C GLY A 294 24.81 3.59 -29.38
N GLY A 295 25.45 3.25 -30.50
CA GLY A 295 26.85 3.59 -30.78
C GLY A 295 27.89 2.76 -30.01
N LYS A 296 27.48 1.71 -29.29
CA LYS A 296 28.35 0.82 -28.51
C LYS A 296 28.22 -0.63 -28.95
N THR A 297 29.29 -1.39 -28.73
CA THR A 297 29.26 -2.86 -28.86
C THR A 297 28.65 -3.46 -27.59
N ILE A 298 27.62 -4.29 -27.76
CA ILE A 298 26.98 -5.04 -26.69
C ILE A 298 27.42 -6.51 -26.82
N GLU A 299 28.17 -7.00 -25.85
CA GLU A 299 28.53 -8.42 -25.73
C GLU A 299 27.29 -9.21 -25.30
N LEU A 300 26.89 -10.22 -26.08
CA LEU A 300 25.72 -11.05 -25.78
C LEU A 300 26.01 -12.04 -24.66
N PHE A 301 27.28 -12.46 -24.55
CA PHE A 301 27.75 -13.45 -23.59
C PHE A 301 29.09 -13.03 -22.99
N ILE A 302 29.27 -13.25 -21.69
CA ILE A 302 30.54 -13.13 -20.97
C ILE A 302 30.76 -14.37 -20.07
N PRO A 303 32.01 -14.72 -19.71
CA PRO A 303 32.26 -15.76 -18.71
C PRO A 303 31.50 -15.49 -17.42
N GLY A 304 30.86 -16.53 -16.86
CA GLY A 304 30.01 -16.43 -15.68
C GLY A 304 28.50 -16.37 -15.99
N ASP A 305 28.09 -15.86 -17.16
CA ASP A 305 26.67 -15.77 -17.54
C ASP A 305 25.98 -17.14 -17.44
N ALA A 306 24.81 -17.17 -16.81
CA ALA A 306 23.82 -18.22 -17.03
C ALA A 306 23.07 -17.92 -18.35
N ILE A 307 23.01 -18.89 -19.26
CA ILE A 307 22.36 -18.75 -20.58
C ILE A 307 21.26 -19.79 -20.76
N LEU A 308 20.19 -19.40 -21.43
CA LEU A 308 18.99 -20.19 -21.70
C LEU A 308 18.95 -20.63 -23.17
N ILE A 309 18.59 -21.89 -23.42
CA ILE A 309 18.30 -22.44 -24.74
C ILE A 309 17.17 -23.46 -24.64
N GLU A 310 15.96 -23.04 -25.06
CA GLU A 310 14.72 -23.79 -24.83
C GLU A 310 14.63 -24.26 -23.36
N GLY A 311 14.45 -25.56 -23.11
CA GLY A 311 14.34 -26.12 -21.77
C GLY A 311 15.65 -26.21 -20.97
N GLU A 312 16.82 -26.03 -21.57
CA GLU A 312 18.13 -26.12 -20.92
C GLU A 312 18.66 -24.73 -20.51
N SER A 313 19.43 -24.71 -19.43
CA SER A 313 20.33 -23.60 -19.11
C SER A 313 21.77 -24.08 -18.92
N MET A 314 22.73 -23.22 -19.28
CA MET A 314 24.16 -23.49 -19.28
C MET A 314 24.90 -22.35 -18.57
N GLN A 315 26.13 -22.59 -18.10
CA GLN A 315 27.00 -21.51 -17.60
C GLN A 315 28.17 -21.28 -18.57
N VAL A 316 28.37 -20.03 -18.99
CA VAL A 316 29.47 -19.66 -19.90
C VAL A 316 30.80 -19.73 -19.16
N ARG A 317 31.75 -20.49 -19.73
CA ARG A 317 33.14 -20.60 -19.26
C ARG A 317 34.11 -19.75 -20.07
N ALA A 318 33.90 -19.65 -21.38
CA ALA A 318 34.69 -18.79 -22.26
C ALA A 318 33.92 -18.38 -23.52
N VAL A 319 34.31 -17.26 -24.13
CA VAL A 319 33.72 -16.73 -25.38
C VAL A 319 34.82 -16.57 -26.41
N ASN A 320 34.76 -17.35 -27.50
CA ASN A 320 35.69 -17.21 -28.62
C ASN A 320 35.05 -16.35 -29.71
N LYS A 321 35.46 -15.07 -29.77
CA LYS A 321 34.89 -14.10 -30.70
C LYS A 321 35.24 -14.40 -32.17
N ALA A 322 36.46 -14.83 -32.45
CA ALA A 322 36.92 -15.14 -33.81
C ALA A 322 36.15 -16.32 -34.42
N ASN A 323 35.98 -17.40 -33.65
CA ASN A 323 35.28 -18.60 -34.11
C ASN A 323 33.76 -18.54 -33.92
N ARG A 324 33.24 -17.48 -33.30
CA ARG A 324 31.84 -17.31 -32.89
C ARG A 324 31.31 -18.56 -32.18
N SER A 325 31.91 -18.87 -31.02
CA SER A 325 31.55 -20.01 -30.19
C SER A 325 31.69 -19.74 -28.69
N LEU A 326 30.92 -20.47 -27.90
CA LEU A 326 30.92 -20.44 -26.44
C LEU A 326 31.47 -21.77 -25.90
N THR A 327 32.35 -21.72 -24.91
CA THR A 327 32.66 -22.89 -24.07
C THR A 327 31.77 -22.83 -22.84
N VAL A 328 31.04 -23.90 -22.52
CA VAL A 328 30.01 -23.90 -21.47
C VAL A 328 30.07 -25.10 -20.54
N GLN A 329 29.58 -24.93 -19.31
CA GLN A 329 29.04 -26.03 -18.52
C GLN A 329 27.59 -26.27 -18.95
N ARG A 330 27.30 -27.51 -19.35
CA ARG A 330 25.96 -28.00 -19.71
C ARG A 330 25.12 -28.28 -18.46
N GLY A 331 23.80 -28.18 -18.57
CA GLY A 331 22.90 -28.59 -17.49
C GLY A 331 22.97 -27.76 -16.21
N TYR A 332 23.30 -26.47 -16.31
CA TYR A 332 23.39 -25.56 -15.16
C TYR A 332 21.98 -25.22 -14.66
N ILE A 333 21.56 -25.77 -13.53
CA ILE A 333 20.18 -25.75 -12.98
C ILE A 333 19.16 -26.57 -13.80
N ARG A 334 18.96 -26.23 -15.09
CA ARG A 334 18.02 -26.96 -15.97
C ARG A 334 18.78 -27.98 -16.83
N PRO A 335 18.30 -29.24 -16.97
CA PRO A 335 19.09 -30.34 -17.54
C PRO A 335 19.56 -30.14 -18.98
N ALA A 336 20.64 -30.83 -19.36
CA ALA A 336 21.22 -30.78 -20.69
C ALA A 336 20.39 -31.54 -21.75
N SER A 337 20.24 -30.95 -22.95
CA SER A 337 19.51 -31.53 -24.09
C SER A 337 20.24 -31.38 -25.43
N ALA A 338 19.78 -32.11 -26.45
CA ALA A 338 20.23 -31.88 -27.82
C ALA A 338 19.37 -30.78 -28.46
N HIS A 339 20.00 -29.84 -29.18
CA HIS A 339 19.31 -28.72 -29.82
C HIS A 339 19.69 -28.62 -31.30
N LYS A 340 18.80 -28.01 -32.11
CA LYS A 340 18.96 -27.90 -33.56
C LYS A 340 19.62 -26.58 -33.95
N ALA A 341 20.31 -26.57 -35.10
CA ALA A 341 20.71 -25.34 -35.75
C ALA A 341 19.50 -24.40 -35.90
N GLY A 342 19.67 -23.12 -35.57
CA GLY A 342 18.60 -22.12 -35.53
C GLY A 342 17.93 -21.94 -34.16
N THR A 343 18.10 -22.84 -33.20
CA THR A 343 17.52 -22.65 -31.84
C THR A 343 18.12 -21.40 -31.16
N ARG A 344 17.27 -20.58 -30.53
CA ARG A 344 17.64 -19.36 -29.79
C ARG A 344 18.46 -19.68 -28.54
N ILE A 345 19.53 -18.91 -28.30
CA ILE A 345 20.34 -18.93 -27.08
C ILE A 345 20.60 -17.50 -26.60
N ALA A 346 20.39 -17.23 -25.31
CA ALA A 346 20.47 -15.89 -24.72
C ALA A 346 20.88 -15.92 -23.25
N ALA A 347 21.51 -14.87 -22.73
CA ALA A 347 21.79 -14.76 -21.30
C ALA A 347 20.52 -14.48 -20.48
N HIS A 348 20.41 -15.11 -19.32
CA HIS A 348 19.46 -14.72 -18.28
C HIS A 348 19.79 -13.30 -17.76
N ILE A 349 18.81 -12.70 -17.09
CA ILE A 349 18.99 -11.53 -16.25
C ILE A 349 18.79 -11.98 -14.79
N SER A 350 19.56 -11.42 -13.87
CA SER A 350 19.50 -11.66 -12.42
C SER A 350 19.65 -10.32 -11.70
N PHE A 351 18.81 -10.03 -10.71
CA PHE A 351 19.01 -8.90 -9.79
C PHE A 351 20.03 -9.30 -8.72
N TRP A 352 19.73 -10.40 -8.03
CA TRP A 352 20.54 -10.98 -6.97
C TRP A 352 21.41 -12.16 -7.46
N PRO A 353 22.45 -12.54 -6.70
CA PRO A 353 23.08 -13.84 -6.86
C PRO A 353 22.03 -14.96 -6.77
N ASN A 354 22.18 -15.97 -7.63
CA ASN A 354 21.36 -17.19 -7.60
C ASN A 354 19.85 -16.97 -7.80
N SER A 355 19.44 -15.91 -8.51
CA SER A 355 18.06 -15.69 -8.96
C SER A 355 17.97 -15.49 -10.47
N TRP A 356 16.78 -15.65 -11.05
CA TRP A 356 16.49 -15.26 -12.44
C TRP A 356 15.22 -14.42 -12.57
N VAL A 357 15.27 -13.43 -13.46
CA VAL A 357 14.16 -12.54 -13.74
C VAL A 357 13.11 -13.20 -14.65
N MET A 358 11.86 -13.08 -14.23
CA MET A 358 10.66 -13.48 -14.94
C MET A 358 10.06 -12.29 -15.69
N ASN A 359 9.54 -12.54 -16.88
CA ASN A 359 9.05 -11.52 -17.78
C ASN A 359 7.59 -11.17 -17.46
N VAL A 360 7.41 -10.16 -16.63
CA VAL A 360 6.08 -9.60 -16.27
C VAL A 360 5.45 -8.84 -17.45
N SER A 361 6.22 -8.40 -18.44
CA SER A 361 5.72 -7.54 -19.51
C SER A 361 4.69 -8.21 -20.43
N THR A 362 3.79 -7.39 -21.01
CA THR A 362 2.82 -7.88 -22.02
C THR A 362 3.49 -8.37 -23.32
N LEU A 363 4.77 -8.08 -23.53
CA LEU A 363 5.59 -8.59 -24.62
C LEU A 363 6.04 -10.05 -24.38
N SER A 364 5.97 -10.54 -23.14
CA SER A 364 6.32 -11.94 -22.80
C SER A 364 5.64 -12.93 -23.73
N PRO A 365 6.40 -13.82 -24.40
CA PRO A 365 5.84 -14.93 -25.17
C PRO A 365 5.03 -15.87 -24.28
N THR A 366 4.03 -16.53 -24.87
CA THR A 366 3.24 -17.51 -24.12
C THR A 366 3.96 -18.85 -24.01
N GLY A 367 3.76 -19.53 -22.89
CA GLY A 367 4.28 -20.85 -22.58
C GLY A 367 3.17 -21.74 -22.03
N ILE A 368 3.39 -23.05 -22.00
CA ILE A 368 2.42 -24.03 -21.48
C ILE A 368 3.03 -24.68 -20.24
N HIS A 369 2.61 -24.25 -19.05
CA HIS A 369 2.93 -24.94 -17.80
C HIS A 369 1.97 -26.10 -17.53
N ASP A 370 0.66 -25.88 -17.77
CA ASP A 370 -0.39 -26.89 -17.62
C ASP A 370 -1.14 -27.04 -18.95
N SER A 371 -1.15 -28.26 -19.50
CA SER A 371 -1.82 -28.59 -20.76
C SER A 371 -3.34 -28.46 -20.68
N ALA A 372 -3.95 -28.51 -19.50
CA ALA A 372 -5.38 -28.26 -19.30
C ALA A 372 -5.76 -26.78 -19.38
N ILE A 373 -4.78 -25.86 -19.25
CA ILE A 373 -4.97 -24.41 -19.31
C ILE A 373 -4.55 -23.87 -20.68
N GLY A 374 -3.49 -24.44 -21.27
CA GLY A 374 -2.97 -24.05 -22.58
C GLY A 374 -1.96 -22.90 -22.51
N PRO A 375 -1.69 -22.21 -23.65
CA PRO A 375 -0.69 -21.15 -23.70
C PRO A 375 -1.08 -19.91 -22.90
N GLU A 376 -0.21 -19.49 -21.98
CA GLU A 376 -0.41 -18.31 -21.14
C GLU A 376 0.90 -17.56 -20.87
N ARG A 377 0.82 -16.38 -20.25
CA ARG A 377 1.98 -15.59 -19.78
C ARG A 377 2.29 -15.86 -18.32
N TRP A 378 3.51 -15.53 -17.89
CA TRP A 378 3.94 -15.54 -16.49
C TRP A 378 2.93 -14.89 -15.55
N THR A 379 2.46 -13.68 -15.87
CA THR A 379 1.47 -12.91 -15.09
C THR A 379 0.15 -13.64 -14.84
N ASP A 380 -0.23 -14.53 -15.77
CA ASP A 380 -1.52 -15.20 -15.77
C ASP A 380 -1.47 -16.47 -14.92
N TYR A 381 -0.34 -17.17 -15.00
CA TYR A 381 0.06 -18.27 -14.12
C TYR A 381 0.25 -17.78 -12.69
N LEU A 382 1.10 -16.76 -12.48
CA LEU A 382 1.46 -16.24 -11.17
C LEU A 382 0.24 -15.72 -10.41
N ALA A 383 -0.73 -15.08 -11.08
CA ALA A 383 -1.98 -14.66 -10.45
C ALA A 383 -2.76 -15.83 -9.83
N ARG A 384 -2.79 -16.99 -10.50
CA ARG A 384 -3.43 -18.21 -9.96
C ARG A 384 -2.60 -18.86 -8.87
N ASP A 385 -1.28 -18.91 -9.04
CA ASP A 385 -0.37 -19.54 -8.08
C ASP A 385 -0.36 -18.78 -6.75
N SER A 386 -0.23 -17.45 -6.82
CA SER A 386 -0.34 -16.53 -5.69
C SER A 386 -1.72 -16.59 -5.01
N ALA A 387 -2.80 -16.68 -5.79
CA ALA A 387 -4.14 -16.90 -5.22
C ALA A 387 -4.27 -18.26 -4.52
N SER A 388 -3.47 -19.25 -4.91
CA SER A 388 -3.48 -20.59 -4.33
C SER A 388 -2.86 -20.63 -2.92
N LEU A 389 -1.90 -19.74 -2.62
CA LEU A 389 -1.33 -19.52 -1.29
C LEU A 389 -2.39 -19.11 -0.26
N LEU A 390 -3.48 -18.47 -0.70
CA LEU A 390 -4.61 -18.03 0.14
C LEU A 390 -5.77 -19.03 0.22
N LYS A 391 -5.56 -20.29 -0.22
CA LYS A 391 -6.53 -21.39 0.00
C LYS A 391 -6.74 -21.67 1.48
N ASP A 392 -5.67 -21.61 2.29
CA ASP A 392 -5.81 -21.55 3.74
C ASP A 392 -6.47 -20.21 4.11
N ARG A 393 -7.68 -20.28 4.65
CA ARG A 393 -8.47 -19.09 4.92
C ARG A 393 -7.93 -18.25 6.07
N ARG A 394 -7.02 -18.78 6.88
CA ARG A 394 -6.44 -18.12 8.05
C ARG A 394 -5.45 -17.00 7.67
N TRP A 395 -4.80 -17.08 6.50
CA TRP A 395 -4.03 -15.95 5.95
C TRP A 395 -4.93 -14.74 5.72
N ALA A 396 -4.51 -13.55 6.16
CA ALA A 396 -5.23 -12.30 5.93
C ALA A 396 -5.08 -11.80 4.47
N GLY A 397 -3.96 -12.13 3.84
CA GLY A 397 -3.61 -11.76 2.48
C GLY A 397 -2.18 -12.15 2.14
N LEU A 398 -1.57 -11.46 1.20
CA LEU A 398 -0.18 -11.66 0.79
C LEU A 398 0.61 -10.36 0.69
N LEU A 399 1.93 -10.48 0.86
CA LEU A 399 2.93 -9.64 0.21
C LEU A 399 3.13 -10.11 -1.24
N VAL A 400 3.21 -9.15 -2.17
CA VAL A 400 3.87 -9.30 -3.46
C VAL A 400 5.19 -8.54 -3.40
N ASP A 401 6.30 -9.27 -3.36
CA ASP A 401 7.64 -8.72 -3.48
C ASP A 401 8.00 -8.43 -4.95
N ARG A 402 8.99 -7.55 -5.18
CA ARG A 402 9.44 -7.09 -6.50
C ARG A 402 8.28 -6.68 -7.42
N SER A 403 7.31 -5.95 -6.86
CA SER A 403 6.13 -5.44 -7.57
C SER A 403 6.44 -4.11 -8.27
N ASP A 404 7.66 -3.97 -8.79
CA ASP A 404 8.21 -2.75 -9.35
C ASP A 404 7.84 -2.53 -10.82
N GLY A 405 7.95 -1.27 -11.25
CA GLY A 405 7.75 -0.86 -12.62
C GLY A 405 8.91 -0.06 -13.21
N ASN A 406 8.97 -0.04 -14.54
CA ASN A 406 10.02 0.58 -15.37
C ASN A 406 11.38 -0.14 -15.31
N GLU A 407 11.38 -1.47 -15.45
CA GLU A 407 12.56 -2.34 -15.32
C GLU A 407 13.69 -2.15 -16.34
N SER A 408 13.63 -1.18 -17.25
CA SER A 408 14.77 -0.83 -18.10
C SER A 408 16.02 -0.39 -17.32
N TRP A 409 15.85 0.03 -16.05
CA TRP A 409 16.95 0.38 -15.13
C TRP A 409 17.92 -0.78 -14.88
N LEU A 410 17.48 -2.03 -15.06
CA LEU A 410 18.32 -3.24 -14.98
C LEU A 410 19.60 -3.14 -15.82
N ILE A 411 19.56 -2.45 -16.95
CA ILE A 411 20.68 -2.36 -17.88
C ILE A 411 21.81 -1.54 -17.23
N GLY A 412 22.91 -2.23 -16.88
CA GLY A 412 24.06 -1.64 -16.19
C GLY A 412 23.98 -1.61 -14.66
N ASN A 413 22.84 -1.95 -14.06
CA ASN A 413 22.65 -2.07 -12.60
C ASN A 413 22.35 -3.52 -12.17
N SER A 414 22.62 -4.48 -13.05
CA SER A 414 22.40 -5.93 -12.85
C SER A 414 23.31 -6.71 -13.82
N THR A 415 23.08 -8.02 -14.01
CA THR A 415 23.75 -8.78 -15.07
C THR A 415 23.35 -8.34 -16.50
N ALA A 416 22.29 -7.53 -16.65
CA ALA A 416 21.75 -7.11 -17.94
C ALA A 416 22.62 -6.06 -18.66
N ARG A 417 22.93 -6.35 -19.92
CA ARG A 417 23.58 -5.45 -20.89
C ARG A 417 22.61 -5.04 -22.00
N SER A 418 21.49 -5.75 -22.12
CA SER A 418 20.33 -5.48 -22.99
C SER A 418 19.12 -6.26 -22.45
N ILE A 419 17.91 -5.96 -22.94
CA ILE A 419 16.69 -6.71 -22.61
C ILE A 419 15.98 -7.10 -23.91
N ASP A 420 15.53 -8.35 -24.00
CA ASP A 420 14.84 -8.97 -25.14
C ASP A 420 13.52 -9.58 -24.65
N PRO A 421 12.47 -8.74 -24.49
CA PRO A 421 11.24 -9.10 -23.77
C PRO A 421 10.25 -9.92 -24.62
N ASP A 422 10.45 -10.03 -25.94
CA ASP A 422 9.68 -10.88 -26.85
C ASP A 422 10.50 -12.09 -27.36
N GLN A 423 11.74 -12.24 -26.89
CA GLN A 423 12.70 -13.27 -27.32
C GLN A 423 13.01 -13.23 -28.83
N SER A 424 12.93 -12.05 -29.44
CA SER A 424 13.12 -11.83 -30.89
C SER A 424 14.57 -11.91 -31.36
N ASN A 425 15.55 -11.86 -30.45
CA ASN A 425 16.97 -11.61 -30.75
C ASN A 425 17.24 -10.23 -31.37
N HIS A 426 16.37 -9.25 -31.15
CA HIS A 426 16.57 -7.86 -31.59
C HIS A 426 16.56 -6.90 -30.40
N LEU A 427 17.33 -5.81 -30.50
CA LEU A 427 17.18 -4.71 -29.56
C LEU A 427 15.81 -4.06 -29.79
N PRO A 428 15.03 -3.76 -28.74
CA PRO A 428 13.82 -2.97 -28.90
C PRO A 428 14.17 -1.55 -29.37
N ALA A 429 13.29 -0.93 -30.15
CA ALA A 429 13.50 0.42 -30.67
C ALA A 429 13.60 1.49 -29.56
N SER A 430 12.99 1.23 -28.40
CA SER A 430 13.13 2.02 -27.18
C SER A 430 12.74 1.19 -25.96
N TYR A 431 13.51 1.27 -24.88
CA TYR A 431 13.16 0.60 -23.61
C TYR A 431 11.98 1.26 -22.90
N ALA A 432 11.58 2.49 -23.23
CA ALA A 432 10.33 3.07 -22.73
C ALA A 432 9.08 2.28 -23.20
N ALA A 433 9.15 1.59 -24.33
CA ALA A 433 8.08 0.69 -24.77
C ALA A 433 8.05 -0.61 -23.92
N PHE A 434 9.22 -1.11 -23.53
CA PHE A 434 9.34 -2.23 -22.58
C PHE A 434 8.82 -1.85 -21.19
N ASP A 435 9.19 -0.69 -20.66
CA ASP A 435 8.71 -0.19 -19.36
C ASP A 435 7.18 -0.06 -19.32
N ASN A 436 6.58 0.53 -20.36
CA ASN A 436 5.13 0.61 -20.48
C ASN A 436 4.47 -0.78 -20.55
N ALA A 437 5.08 -1.73 -21.28
CA ALA A 437 4.59 -3.11 -21.36
C ALA A 437 4.75 -3.87 -20.03
N TRP A 438 5.80 -3.58 -19.27
CA TRP A 438 6.04 -4.11 -17.92
C TRP A 438 4.99 -3.61 -16.94
N ASN A 439 4.81 -2.29 -16.84
CA ASN A 439 3.85 -1.65 -15.94
C ASN A 439 2.41 -2.14 -16.22
N LEU A 440 2.04 -2.30 -17.50
CA LEU A 440 0.76 -2.88 -17.90
C LEU A 440 0.65 -4.37 -17.55
N GLY A 441 1.74 -5.13 -17.70
CA GLY A 441 1.82 -6.54 -17.33
C GLY A 441 1.63 -6.77 -15.83
N LEU A 442 2.31 -5.98 -15.00
CA LEU A 442 2.16 -5.98 -13.55
C LEU A 442 0.71 -5.64 -13.14
N LYS A 443 0.14 -4.58 -13.71
CA LYS A 443 -1.27 -4.21 -13.49
C LYS A 443 -2.22 -5.35 -13.86
N ASN A 444 -1.94 -6.09 -14.93
CA ASN A 444 -2.73 -7.26 -15.34
C ASN A 444 -2.64 -8.40 -14.32
N PHE A 445 -1.44 -8.70 -13.79
CA PHE A 445 -1.25 -9.66 -12.71
C PHE A 445 -2.05 -9.27 -11.46
N GLU A 446 -1.86 -8.05 -10.94
CA GLU A 446 -2.53 -7.55 -9.73
C GLU A 446 -4.05 -7.52 -9.88
N THR A 447 -4.55 -7.09 -11.05
CA THR A 447 -5.99 -7.08 -11.37
C THR A 447 -6.58 -8.49 -11.37
N ARG A 448 -5.87 -9.47 -11.95
CA ARG A 448 -6.30 -10.88 -11.98
C ARG A 448 -6.26 -11.50 -10.58
N LEU A 449 -5.17 -11.29 -9.84
CA LEU A 449 -5.02 -11.74 -8.47
C LEU A 449 -6.14 -11.19 -7.59
N ARG A 450 -6.38 -9.87 -7.61
CA ARG A 450 -7.49 -9.20 -6.91
C ARG A 450 -8.85 -9.80 -7.25
N LYS A 451 -9.10 -10.12 -8.53
CA LYS A 451 -10.33 -10.79 -8.97
C LYS A 451 -10.49 -12.21 -8.42
N MET A 452 -9.38 -12.95 -8.26
CA MET A 452 -9.39 -14.32 -7.74
C MET A 452 -9.54 -14.40 -6.22
N ILE A 453 -8.86 -13.52 -5.47
CA ILE A 453 -8.84 -13.56 -3.99
C ILE A 453 -9.99 -12.76 -3.34
N GLY A 454 -10.68 -11.92 -4.13
CA GLY A 454 -11.82 -11.12 -3.68
C GLY A 454 -11.44 -9.73 -3.11
N PRO A 455 -12.46 -8.94 -2.73
CA PRO A 455 -12.28 -7.55 -2.32
C PRO A 455 -11.65 -7.38 -0.93
N ASP A 456 -11.75 -8.40 -0.06
CA ASP A 456 -11.47 -8.32 1.37
C ASP A 456 -10.06 -8.78 1.77
N ARG A 457 -9.38 -9.54 0.91
CA ARG A 457 -8.00 -10.01 1.16
C ARG A 457 -6.99 -8.89 0.96
N ILE A 458 -5.90 -8.93 1.72
CA ILE A 458 -4.83 -7.94 1.62
C ILE A 458 -3.89 -8.30 0.45
N ILE A 459 -3.52 -7.31 -0.37
CA ILE A 459 -2.36 -7.38 -1.27
C ILE A 459 -1.44 -6.22 -0.88
N PHE A 460 -0.43 -6.49 -0.07
CA PHE A 460 0.64 -5.55 0.27
C PHE A 460 1.75 -5.71 -0.77
N THR A 461 2.48 -4.65 -1.13
CA THR A 461 3.57 -4.72 -2.11
C THR A 461 4.89 -4.28 -1.51
N ASN A 462 6.00 -4.83 -2.02
CA ASN A 462 7.31 -4.20 -1.94
C ASN A 462 7.70 -3.62 -3.30
N TRP A 463 8.42 -2.49 -3.28
CA TRP A 463 8.78 -1.66 -4.46
C TRP A 463 7.61 -1.32 -5.39
N GLY A 464 6.38 -1.30 -4.87
CA GLY A 464 5.13 -1.28 -5.62
C GLY A 464 5.02 -0.17 -6.68
N TYR A 465 4.60 -0.56 -7.88
CA TYR A 465 4.07 0.37 -8.86
C TYR A 465 2.67 0.86 -8.42
N PRO A 466 2.31 2.16 -8.60
CA PRO A 466 1.14 2.78 -7.97
C PRO A 466 -0.24 2.41 -8.57
N ASN A 467 -0.56 1.12 -8.64
CA ASN A 467 -1.88 0.57 -8.97
C ASN A 467 -2.81 0.53 -7.73
N PHE A 468 -2.93 1.67 -7.05
CA PHE A 468 -3.57 1.82 -5.73
C PHE A 468 -4.96 1.15 -5.60
N GLU A 469 -5.73 1.11 -6.69
CA GLU A 469 -7.11 0.59 -6.68
C GLU A 469 -7.19 -0.95 -6.49
N MET A 470 -6.08 -1.66 -6.74
CA MET A 470 -5.89 -3.10 -6.50
C MET A 470 -5.24 -3.41 -5.15
N LEU A 471 -4.41 -2.51 -4.63
CA LEU A 471 -3.41 -2.78 -3.59
C LEU A 471 -3.81 -2.23 -2.21
N ASN A 472 -3.30 -2.83 -1.15
CA ASN A 472 -3.57 -2.49 0.25
C ASN A 472 -2.39 -1.75 0.91
N GLY A 473 -1.54 -1.10 0.12
CA GLY A 473 -0.37 -0.37 0.60
C GLY A 473 0.96 -0.92 0.10
N ASN A 474 2.01 -0.14 0.29
CA ASN A 474 3.36 -0.43 -0.19
C ASN A 474 4.40 -0.30 0.92
N ASN A 475 5.50 -1.04 0.80
CA ASN A 475 6.68 -0.90 1.62
C ASN A 475 7.67 0.13 1.06
N PHE A 476 8.20 0.97 1.93
CA PHE A 476 9.31 1.89 1.64
C PHE A 476 10.59 1.30 2.23
N GLU A 477 11.14 0.29 1.53
CA GLU A 477 12.22 -0.58 1.98
C GLU A 477 13.57 0.16 2.12
N GLY A 478 14.11 0.26 3.33
CA GLY A 478 15.37 0.96 3.61
C GLY A 478 15.22 2.47 3.78
N PHE A 479 14.03 2.97 4.14
CA PHE A 479 13.76 4.38 4.40
C PHE A 479 13.62 4.69 5.90
N PRO A 480 14.28 5.73 6.44
CA PRO A 480 15.37 6.50 5.83
C PRO A 480 16.67 5.69 5.71
N ASP A 481 17.57 6.16 4.85
CA ASP A 481 19.00 5.85 4.92
C ASP A 481 19.71 6.69 6.01
N ASN A 482 21.03 6.49 6.16
CA ASN A 482 21.88 7.23 7.11
C ASN A 482 21.91 8.76 6.89
N ASN A 483 21.50 9.26 5.72
CA ASN A 483 21.40 10.70 5.42
C ASN A 483 19.98 11.26 5.68
N GLY A 484 19.03 10.43 6.12
CA GLY A 484 17.62 10.82 6.27
C GLY A 484 16.81 10.79 4.97
N GLN A 485 17.37 10.21 3.91
CA GLN A 485 16.83 10.22 2.54
C GLN A 485 16.48 8.79 2.10
N TYR A 486 16.31 8.58 0.78
CA TYR A 486 16.19 7.27 0.17
C TYR A 486 17.07 7.20 -1.06
N VAL A 487 18.30 6.72 -0.88
CA VAL A 487 19.33 6.80 -1.92
C VAL A 487 19.49 8.28 -2.28
N ASP A 488 19.30 8.67 -3.55
CA ASP A 488 19.38 10.07 -4.00
C ASP A 488 18.03 10.80 -3.99
N THR A 489 16.99 10.25 -3.35
CA THR A 489 15.64 10.86 -3.32
C THR A 489 15.41 11.65 -2.02
N PRO A 490 15.07 12.95 -2.07
CA PRO A 490 14.80 13.75 -0.88
C PRO A 490 13.59 13.26 -0.08
N TRP A 491 13.69 13.33 1.25
CA TRP A 491 12.64 12.97 2.22
C TRP A 491 11.25 13.53 1.87
N SER A 492 11.17 14.82 1.49
CA SER A 492 9.90 15.48 1.15
C SER A 492 9.21 14.87 -0.08
N THR A 493 9.99 14.48 -1.08
CA THR A 493 9.50 13.82 -2.31
C THR A 493 8.94 12.44 -2.02
N ILE A 494 9.57 11.67 -1.12
CA ILE A 494 9.10 10.34 -0.73
C ILE A 494 7.87 10.43 0.16
N VAL A 495 7.86 11.36 1.12
CA VAL A 495 6.82 11.45 2.15
C VAL A 495 5.57 12.13 1.60
N PHE A 496 5.71 13.34 1.06
CA PHE A 496 4.57 14.16 0.59
C PHE A 496 4.34 14.06 -0.92
N GLY A 497 5.40 13.83 -1.70
CA GLY A 497 5.31 13.77 -3.16
C GLY A 497 5.48 15.13 -3.86
N PRO A 498 5.40 15.13 -5.20
CA PRO A 498 5.04 13.99 -6.06
C PRO A 498 6.24 13.06 -6.34
N TRP A 499 6.11 11.76 -6.03
CA TRP A 499 7.09 10.75 -6.48
C TRP A 499 6.56 9.98 -7.69
N LEU A 500 6.51 10.66 -8.85
CA LEU A 500 5.69 10.27 -10.02
C LEU A 500 5.82 8.82 -10.49
N LYS A 501 6.97 8.15 -10.29
CA LYS A 501 7.21 6.76 -10.74
C LYS A 501 6.72 5.68 -9.76
N LYS A 502 6.71 5.96 -8.46
CA LYS A 502 6.43 4.98 -7.39
C LYS A 502 5.27 5.37 -6.46
N GLY A 503 4.86 6.65 -6.46
CA GLY A 503 3.89 7.21 -5.52
C GLY A 503 4.52 7.55 -4.17
N SER A 504 4.18 8.69 -3.58
CA SER A 504 4.66 9.06 -2.23
C SER A 504 3.95 8.28 -1.12
N TYR A 505 4.54 8.22 0.07
CA TYR A 505 3.97 7.60 1.27
C TYR A 505 2.56 8.12 1.57
N PHE A 506 2.34 9.43 1.47
CA PHE A 506 1.01 10.04 1.63
C PHE A 506 0.03 9.63 0.52
N GLU A 507 0.49 9.49 -0.72
CA GLU A 507 -0.36 8.99 -1.82
C GLU A 507 -0.76 7.53 -1.60
N TRP A 508 0.19 6.67 -1.19
CA TRP A 508 -0.10 5.28 -0.85
C TRP A 508 -1.09 5.16 0.31
N LEU A 509 -0.93 5.96 1.36
CA LEU A 509 -1.89 5.99 2.47
C LEU A 509 -3.29 6.48 2.07
N GLN A 510 -3.36 7.51 1.21
CA GLN A 510 -4.62 8.13 0.79
C GLN A 510 -5.38 7.32 -0.27
N LYS A 511 -4.68 6.74 -1.25
CA LYS A 511 -5.28 6.20 -2.48
C LYS A 511 -5.49 4.68 -2.45
N SER A 512 -4.72 3.95 -1.65
CA SER A 512 -4.77 2.48 -1.62
C SER A 512 -6.03 1.94 -0.92
N ARG A 513 -6.35 0.68 -1.20
CA ARG A 513 -7.47 -0.02 -0.57
C ARG A 513 -7.30 -0.14 0.94
N GLN A 514 -8.42 -0.09 1.64
CA GLN A 514 -8.48 -0.35 3.08
C GLN A 514 -8.78 -1.83 3.36
N PRO A 515 -8.22 -2.44 4.43
CA PRO A 515 -7.25 -1.84 5.35
C PRO A 515 -5.91 -1.59 4.65
N ASN A 516 -5.33 -0.41 4.88
CA ASN A 516 -4.02 -0.05 4.35
C ASN A 516 -2.93 -0.53 5.31
N LEU A 517 -1.83 -1.04 4.76
CA LEU A 517 -0.64 -1.55 5.47
C LEU A 517 0.66 -0.80 5.09
N THR A 518 0.57 0.30 4.34
CA THR A 518 1.74 1.08 3.89
C THR A 518 2.71 1.32 5.05
N MET A 519 3.97 0.92 4.84
CA MET A 519 4.99 0.83 5.88
C MET A 519 6.24 1.61 5.48
N LEU A 520 6.86 2.25 6.46
CA LEU A 520 8.26 2.66 6.36
C LEU A 520 9.10 1.57 7.05
N GLU A 521 9.97 0.92 6.30
CA GLU A 521 10.91 -0.08 6.81
C GLU A 521 12.30 0.55 6.84
N THR A 522 12.85 0.71 8.03
CA THR A 522 14.16 1.33 8.22
C THR A 522 15.19 0.28 8.59
N TYR A 523 16.33 0.29 7.92
CA TYR A 523 17.45 -0.59 8.28
C TYR A 523 18.39 0.03 9.31
N GLU A 524 18.94 -0.79 10.19
CA GLU A 524 20.14 -0.47 10.97
C GLU A 524 21.34 -0.29 10.01
N ASP A 525 21.54 -1.26 9.12
CA ASP A 525 22.66 -1.33 8.19
C ASP A 525 22.17 -1.10 6.75
N ASP A 526 22.51 0.06 6.16
CA ASP A 526 22.22 0.41 4.76
C ASP A 526 23.13 -0.30 3.75
N SER A 527 24.05 -1.17 4.18
CA SER A 527 24.85 -1.93 3.23
C SER A 527 23.96 -2.74 2.29
N GLY A 528 24.21 -2.61 0.99
CA GLY A 528 23.65 -3.53 0.00
C GLY A 528 24.07 -4.97 0.27
N THR A 529 23.53 -5.91 -0.50
CA THR A 529 23.77 -7.34 -0.27
C THR A 529 25.25 -7.71 -0.27
N ASP A 530 25.55 -8.81 0.41
CA ASP A 530 26.87 -9.44 0.52
C ASP A 530 27.77 -9.23 -0.73
N PRO A 531 28.87 -8.46 -0.61
CA PRO A 531 29.77 -8.18 -1.73
C PRO A 531 30.60 -9.39 -2.19
N THR A 532 30.54 -10.52 -1.46
CA THR A 532 31.18 -11.79 -1.88
C THR A 532 30.25 -12.64 -2.75
N GLY A 533 28.94 -12.45 -2.64
CA GLY A 533 27.92 -13.21 -3.37
C GLY A 533 27.77 -14.67 -2.93
N ASP A 534 28.30 -15.04 -1.76
CA ASP A 534 28.16 -16.39 -1.17
C ASP A 534 26.98 -16.53 -0.21
N GLY A 535 26.34 -15.40 0.14
CA GLY A 535 25.16 -15.31 1.00
C GLY A 535 25.51 -15.08 2.48
N SER A 536 26.78 -14.83 2.82
CA SER A 536 27.19 -14.51 4.18
C SER A 536 26.96 -13.03 4.51
N TYR A 537 26.13 -12.77 5.52
CA TYR A 537 25.92 -11.43 6.07
C TYR A 537 26.42 -11.36 7.53
N TYR A 538 27.22 -10.35 7.84
CA TYR A 538 27.67 -10.07 9.20
C TYR A 538 26.55 -9.40 10.01
N ASN A 539 25.72 -10.22 10.65
CA ASN A 539 24.62 -9.73 11.48
C ASN A 539 25.13 -9.13 12.80
N ARG A 540 25.19 -7.80 12.86
CA ARG A 540 25.62 -7.03 14.04
C ARG A 540 24.77 -7.26 15.29
N CYS A 541 23.52 -7.72 15.17
CA CYS A 541 22.71 -8.06 16.36
C CYS A 541 23.30 -9.21 17.20
N ASN A 542 24.21 -10.01 16.63
CA ASN A 542 24.90 -11.07 17.37
C ASN A 542 26.02 -10.53 18.28
N ASP A 543 26.40 -9.25 18.15
CA ASP A 543 27.49 -8.65 18.92
C ASP A 543 27.01 -8.27 20.32
N ALA A 544 27.70 -8.76 21.35
CA ALA A 544 27.32 -8.58 22.76
C ALA A 544 27.30 -7.10 23.25
N GLY A 545 27.79 -6.17 22.43
CA GLY A 545 27.76 -4.72 22.66
C GLY A 545 27.00 -3.93 21.59
N PHE A 546 26.15 -4.58 20.78
CA PHE A 546 25.35 -3.92 19.76
C PHE A 546 24.41 -2.86 20.39
N ILE A 547 24.43 -1.67 19.81
CA ILE A 547 23.58 -0.54 20.18
C ILE A 547 22.91 -0.06 18.89
N PRO A 548 21.57 -0.13 18.76
CA PRO A 548 20.87 0.33 17.56
C PRO A 548 21.06 1.82 17.28
N ASN A 549 20.93 2.23 16.03
CA ASN A 549 20.92 3.62 15.62
C ASN A 549 19.57 4.29 15.97
N TYR A 550 19.39 4.59 17.27
CA TYR A 550 18.21 5.26 17.81
C TYR A 550 17.82 6.55 17.08
N ARG A 551 18.78 7.30 16.53
CA ARG A 551 18.48 8.53 15.77
C ARG A 551 17.74 8.18 14.48
N LYS A 552 18.23 7.18 13.74
CA LYS A 552 17.64 6.71 12.49
C LYS A 552 16.29 6.03 12.72
N MET A 553 16.21 5.13 13.72
CA MET A 553 14.95 4.52 14.17
C MET A 553 13.89 5.57 14.49
N ARG A 554 14.20 6.54 15.35
CA ARG A 554 13.26 7.61 15.73
C ARG A 554 12.84 8.48 14.54
N TYR A 555 13.72 8.72 13.57
CA TYR A 555 13.40 9.51 12.39
C TYR A 555 12.43 8.77 11.45
N GLY A 556 12.65 7.49 11.21
CA GLY A 556 11.71 6.63 10.48
C GLY A 556 10.36 6.53 11.18
N LEU A 557 10.36 6.24 12.48
CA LEU A 557 9.16 6.13 13.31
C LEU A 557 8.35 7.44 13.33
N ALA A 558 9.01 8.57 13.57
CA ALA A 558 8.35 9.89 13.57
C ALA A 558 7.80 10.24 12.19
N THR A 559 8.48 9.85 11.10
CA THR A 559 7.98 10.03 9.74
C THR A 559 6.75 9.16 9.47
N ALA A 560 6.72 7.92 9.98
CA ALA A 560 5.54 7.07 9.88
C ALA A 560 4.34 7.72 10.60
N LEU A 561 4.56 8.22 11.82
CA LEU A 561 3.57 8.92 12.66
C LEU A 561 3.05 10.26 12.11
N LEU A 562 3.64 10.83 11.05
CA LEU A 562 3.05 11.98 10.33
C LEU A 562 1.71 11.64 9.66
N ASN A 563 1.38 10.34 9.54
CA ASN A 563 0.14 9.84 8.98
C ASN A 563 -0.20 8.47 9.60
N ASP A 564 -1.17 7.74 9.05
CA ASP A 564 -1.71 6.50 9.62
C ASP A 564 -0.99 5.21 9.14
N GLY A 565 0.33 5.26 8.94
CA GLY A 565 1.11 4.14 8.42
C GLY A 565 1.76 3.25 9.48
N TYR A 566 2.37 2.17 8.99
CA TYR A 566 3.12 1.20 9.79
C TYR A 566 4.62 1.51 9.79
N PHE A 567 5.31 0.97 10.78
CA PHE A 567 6.76 1.08 10.92
C PHE A 567 7.37 -0.30 11.15
N SER A 568 8.56 -0.52 10.59
CA SER A 568 9.46 -1.61 10.98
C SER A 568 10.90 -1.06 11.11
N TYR A 569 11.65 -1.64 12.05
CA TYR A 569 13.08 -1.38 12.21
C TYR A 569 13.82 -2.71 12.19
N GLU A 570 14.58 -2.94 11.13
CA GLU A 570 15.15 -4.25 10.78
C GLU A 570 16.67 -4.15 10.62
N MET A 571 17.39 -5.27 10.65
CA MET A 571 18.85 -5.21 10.55
C MET A 571 19.29 -4.79 9.14
N ASN A 572 18.83 -5.53 8.12
CA ASN A 572 19.27 -5.39 6.73
C ASN A 572 18.40 -6.24 5.76
N THR A 573 18.33 -5.84 4.48
CA THR A 573 17.62 -6.54 3.38
C THR A 573 18.05 -8.01 3.18
N ASN A 574 19.30 -8.39 3.49
CA ASN A 574 19.79 -9.78 3.36
C ASN A 574 19.00 -10.82 4.18
N GLY A 575 18.18 -10.41 5.16
CA GLY A 575 17.39 -11.35 5.96
C GLY A 575 16.26 -10.76 6.80
N HIS A 576 16.00 -9.46 6.72
CA HIS A 576 14.85 -8.81 7.37
C HIS A 576 14.76 -9.15 8.88
N GLY A 577 13.55 -9.32 9.41
CA GLY A 577 13.26 -9.72 10.79
C GLY A 577 13.87 -11.06 11.22
N SER A 578 14.28 -11.94 10.30
CA SER A 578 14.93 -13.22 10.67
C SER A 578 16.30 -13.02 11.32
N LEU A 579 16.96 -11.89 11.02
CA LEU A 579 18.27 -11.53 11.57
C LEU A 579 18.14 -11.07 13.03
N CYS A 580 17.14 -10.25 13.34
CA CYS A 580 16.90 -9.74 14.70
C CYS A 580 15.51 -9.13 14.84
N LEU A 581 14.83 -9.35 15.96
CA LEU A 581 13.63 -8.61 16.35
C LEU A 581 14.02 -7.52 17.35
N MET A 582 14.09 -6.28 16.88
CA MET A 582 14.44 -5.13 17.71
C MET A 582 13.17 -4.49 18.28
N TRP A 583 13.16 -4.29 19.60
CA TRP A 583 12.07 -3.64 20.33
C TRP A 583 12.57 -2.38 21.05
N PHE A 584 11.73 -1.35 21.07
CA PHE A 584 12.07 -0.02 21.57
C PHE A 584 10.99 0.50 22.52
N ASP A 585 11.38 1.27 23.54
CA ASP A 585 10.45 1.86 24.51
C ASP A 585 9.47 2.82 23.84
N GLU A 586 9.82 3.40 22.70
CA GLU A 586 8.93 4.18 21.83
C GLU A 586 7.68 3.41 21.38
N TYR A 587 7.70 2.08 21.40
CA TYR A 587 6.58 1.26 20.94
C TYR A 587 5.52 1.03 22.04
N ASP A 588 5.93 0.68 23.27
CA ASP A 588 5.04 0.32 24.38
C ASP A 588 5.41 0.91 25.75
N ASN A 589 6.33 1.87 25.79
CA ASN A 589 6.82 2.56 27.00
C ASN A 589 7.26 1.58 28.09
N ALA A 590 8.27 0.77 27.80
CA ALA A 590 8.78 -0.31 28.65
C ALA A 590 7.66 -1.25 29.16
N GLY A 591 6.70 -1.57 28.29
CA GLY A 591 5.54 -2.43 28.61
C GLY A 591 4.37 -1.74 29.34
N ALA A 592 4.39 -0.42 29.55
CA ALA A 592 3.22 0.31 30.08
C ALA A 592 2.01 0.33 29.13
N GLY A 593 2.24 0.08 27.84
CA GLY A 593 1.22 -0.12 26.81
C GLY A 593 1.47 0.67 25.54
N ARG A 594 1.10 0.09 24.40
CA ARG A 594 1.12 0.76 23.09
C ARG A 594 0.14 1.95 23.10
N GLY A 595 0.56 3.06 22.49
CA GLY A 595 -0.16 4.34 22.44
C GLY A 595 0.54 5.47 23.18
N TYR A 596 1.71 5.22 23.79
CA TYR A 596 2.45 6.20 24.59
C TYR A 596 2.86 7.47 23.83
N LEU A 597 3.35 7.33 22.58
CA LEU A 597 3.66 8.47 21.71
C LEU A 597 2.41 9.24 21.23
N GLY A 598 1.22 8.84 21.66
CA GLY A 598 -0.05 9.40 21.25
C GLY A 598 -0.55 8.85 19.91
N PHE A 599 -1.60 9.49 19.40
CA PHE A 599 -2.16 9.25 18.07
C PHE A 599 -2.09 10.55 17.26
N PRO A 600 -1.98 10.50 15.92
CA PRO A 600 -2.03 11.69 15.08
C PRO A 600 -3.34 12.46 15.30
N LEU A 601 -3.23 13.69 15.84
CA LEU A 601 -4.40 14.50 16.20
C LEU A 601 -5.02 15.23 14.99
N ALA A 602 -4.23 15.43 13.94
CA ALA A 602 -4.56 16.13 12.70
C ALA A 602 -3.61 15.68 11.58
N PRO A 603 -3.89 15.96 10.30
CA PRO A 603 -2.92 15.80 9.23
C PRO A 603 -1.62 16.56 9.51
N ALA A 604 -0.47 16.03 9.07
CA ALA A 604 0.80 16.71 9.18
C ALA A 604 0.73 18.14 8.59
N PHE A 605 1.22 19.11 9.36
CA PHE A 605 1.33 20.51 8.96
C PHE A 605 2.74 21.01 9.24
N LYS A 606 3.21 21.99 8.46
CA LYS A 606 4.50 22.63 8.71
C LYS A 606 4.39 23.47 9.99
N LEU A 607 5.03 23.01 11.07
CA LEU A 607 4.96 23.66 12.39
C LEU A 607 5.44 25.13 12.36
N PHE A 608 6.40 25.42 11.47
CA PHE A 608 6.91 26.77 11.21
C PHE A 608 6.41 27.25 9.84
N SER A 609 5.29 27.98 9.82
CA SER A 609 4.77 28.61 8.61
C SER A 609 5.69 29.73 8.10
N ASN A 610 6.23 30.52 9.02
CA ASN A 610 7.30 31.49 8.79
C ASN A 610 8.59 30.99 9.45
N PRO A 611 9.77 31.07 8.78
CA PRO A 611 11.03 30.86 9.46
C PRO A 611 11.24 31.96 10.54
N PRO A 612 11.95 31.67 11.64
CA PRO A 612 12.22 32.67 12.70
C PRO A 612 13.27 33.71 12.30
N SER A 613 13.89 33.57 11.13
CA SER A 613 14.85 34.50 10.55
C SER A 613 14.19 35.50 9.59
N PRO A 614 14.75 36.71 9.41
CA PRO A 614 14.33 37.63 8.35
C PRO A 614 14.38 36.98 6.97
N ASP A 615 13.46 37.38 6.08
CA ASP A 615 13.59 37.13 4.65
C ASP A 615 14.82 37.89 4.11
N LEU A 616 15.58 37.25 3.23
CA LEU A 616 16.74 37.85 2.58
C LEU A 616 16.45 38.37 1.16
N ALA A 617 15.26 38.09 0.63
CA ALA A 617 14.80 38.59 -0.66
C ALA A 617 13.66 39.60 -0.46
N ALA A 618 14.00 40.89 -0.38
CA ALA A 618 12.99 41.93 -0.27
C ALA A 618 12.03 41.93 -1.49
N GLY A 619 10.76 42.24 -1.25
CA GLY A 619 9.74 42.26 -2.30
C GLY A 619 9.26 40.90 -2.82
N GLY A 620 9.71 39.77 -2.24
CA GLY A 620 9.29 38.42 -2.68
C GLY A 620 7.78 38.09 -2.57
N GLN A 621 6.98 38.97 -1.97
CA GLN A 621 5.51 38.91 -1.96
C GLN A 621 4.88 39.50 -3.23
N PHE A 622 5.58 40.42 -3.92
CA PHE A 622 5.12 41.10 -5.14
C PHE A 622 3.80 41.89 -4.99
N ASP A 623 3.52 42.45 -3.82
CA ASP A 623 2.27 43.18 -3.55
C ASP A 623 2.18 44.55 -4.22
N SER A 624 3.32 45.14 -4.59
CA SER A 624 3.42 46.47 -5.15
C SER A 624 4.38 46.56 -6.34
N PRO A 625 4.26 47.58 -7.21
CA PRO A 625 5.25 47.85 -8.25
C PRO A 625 6.66 48.08 -7.69
N SER A 626 6.76 48.61 -6.46
CA SER A 626 8.02 48.73 -5.73
C SER A 626 8.65 47.36 -5.41
N ASP A 627 7.85 46.36 -5.01
CA ASP A 627 8.35 45.01 -4.75
C ASP A 627 8.90 44.36 -6.02
N LEU A 628 8.17 44.48 -7.13
CA LEU A 628 8.62 43.97 -8.43
C LEU A 628 9.88 44.68 -8.92
N SER A 629 10.06 45.98 -8.64
CA SER A 629 11.24 46.75 -9.04
C SER A 629 12.56 46.34 -8.35
N LEU A 630 12.49 45.48 -7.34
CA LEU A 630 13.65 44.88 -6.68
C LEU A 630 14.16 43.62 -7.39
N TRP A 631 13.48 43.16 -8.44
CA TRP A 631 13.76 41.93 -9.16
C TRP A 631 13.97 42.19 -10.66
N ASP A 632 15.01 41.56 -11.20
CA ASP A 632 15.43 41.71 -12.59
C ASP A 632 14.94 40.56 -13.46
N ALA A 633 14.23 40.90 -14.54
CA ALA A 633 13.93 39.98 -15.64
C ALA A 633 14.98 40.18 -16.74
N ARG A 634 15.79 39.15 -17.04
CA ARG A 634 16.89 39.23 -18.01
C ARG A 634 16.76 38.14 -19.08
N ALA A 635 17.01 38.52 -20.35
CA ALA A 635 17.04 37.60 -21.48
C ALA A 635 18.29 37.81 -22.33
N GLU A 636 18.90 36.70 -22.75
CA GLU A 636 20.00 36.66 -23.71
C GLU A 636 19.50 36.74 -25.16
N THR A 637 20.41 36.99 -26.10
CA THR A 637 20.07 36.97 -27.54
C THR A 637 19.40 35.65 -27.94
N GLY A 638 18.20 35.74 -28.52
CA GLY A 638 17.38 34.58 -28.90
C GLY A 638 16.41 34.09 -27.83
N TYR A 639 16.26 34.83 -26.72
CA TYR A 639 15.34 34.58 -25.62
C TYR A 639 14.53 35.85 -25.33
N ALA A 640 13.36 35.70 -24.69
CA ALA A 640 12.53 36.82 -24.28
C ALA A 640 11.67 36.45 -23.06
N ILE A 641 11.73 37.30 -22.03
CA ILE A 641 10.95 37.22 -20.80
C ILE A 641 10.43 38.62 -20.46
N ASN A 642 9.19 38.71 -19.99
CA ASN A 642 8.62 39.94 -19.44
C ASN A 642 8.02 39.67 -18.06
N ALA A 643 8.30 40.52 -17.08
CA ALA A 643 7.76 40.42 -15.73
C ALA A 643 6.69 41.50 -15.49
N SER A 644 5.59 41.11 -14.83
CA SER A 644 4.46 41.99 -14.51
C SER A 644 3.76 41.53 -13.24
N LEU A 645 2.94 42.39 -12.63
CA LEU A 645 2.09 42.01 -11.50
C LEU A 645 0.79 41.37 -11.96
N ASP A 646 0.39 40.28 -11.30
CA ASP A 646 -0.89 39.60 -11.48
C ASP A 646 -1.69 39.61 -10.16
N THR A 647 -2.75 40.41 -10.12
CA THR A 647 -3.71 40.50 -9.01
C THR A 647 -4.84 39.47 -9.09
N SER A 648 -4.88 38.63 -10.14
CA SER A 648 -5.90 37.59 -10.31
C SER A 648 -5.54 36.27 -9.64
N THR A 649 -4.25 35.98 -9.51
CA THR A 649 -3.75 34.74 -8.92
C THR A 649 -2.55 35.03 -8.02
N PHE A 650 -2.68 34.77 -6.73
CA PHE A 650 -1.60 34.92 -5.74
C PHE A 650 -1.80 33.97 -4.56
N LYS A 651 -0.74 33.74 -3.77
CA LYS A 651 -0.74 32.80 -2.63
C LYS A 651 -0.82 33.48 -1.27
N GLN A 652 -0.26 34.68 -1.18
CA GLN A 652 -0.21 35.58 -0.03
C GLN A 652 -0.36 37.02 -0.56
N GLY A 653 -0.62 37.99 0.32
CA GLY A 653 -0.70 39.39 -0.08
C GLY A 653 -1.90 39.74 -0.99
N THR A 654 -1.63 40.51 -2.04
CA THR A 654 -2.56 41.10 -3.01
C THR A 654 -2.19 40.85 -4.47
N ALA A 655 -0.98 40.37 -4.77
CA ALA A 655 -0.56 40.06 -6.13
C ALA A 655 0.53 38.97 -6.17
N SER A 656 0.92 38.55 -7.37
CA SER A 656 2.13 37.76 -7.61
C SER A 656 2.87 38.27 -8.84
N VAL A 657 4.11 37.84 -9.06
CA VAL A 657 4.80 38.08 -10.33
C VAL A 657 4.34 37.09 -11.39
N ARG A 658 3.91 37.62 -12.54
CA ARG A 658 3.69 36.87 -13.78
C ARG A 658 4.88 37.06 -14.71
N LEU A 659 5.46 35.94 -15.14
CA LEU A 659 6.55 35.87 -16.12
C LEU A 659 6.00 35.35 -17.46
N ASP A 660 5.95 36.21 -18.47
CA ASP A 660 5.60 35.84 -19.84
C ASP A 660 6.89 35.53 -20.63
N ILE A 661 7.20 34.23 -20.79
CA ILE A 661 8.32 33.76 -21.63
C ILE A 661 7.82 33.61 -23.07
N THR A 662 8.21 34.55 -23.94
CA THR A 662 7.74 34.60 -25.34
C THR A 662 8.72 33.98 -26.34
N GLN A 663 9.99 33.79 -25.94
CA GLN A 663 11.00 33.09 -26.75
C GLN A 663 12.00 32.35 -25.85
N ALA A 664 12.29 31.09 -26.17
CA ALA A 664 13.31 30.27 -25.51
C ALA A 664 13.85 29.18 -26.44
N ALA A 665 15.11 28.78 -26.25
CA ALA A 665 15.83 27.82 -27.10
C ALA A 665 16.56 26.71 -26.31
N GLY A 666 16.00 26.29 -25.17
CA GLY A 666 16.45 25.11 -24.41
C GLY A 666 17.61 25.29 -23.44
N THR A 667 18.14 26.50 -23.26
CA THR A 667 19.05 26.87 -22.16
C THR A 667 18.28 27.65 -21.10
N ASP A 668 18.30 27.20 -19.86
CA ASP A 668 17.49 27.71 -18.74
C ASP A 668 17.87 29.13 -18.29
N TRP A 669 19.14 29.38 -17.97
CA TRP A 669 19.61 30.66 -17.43
C TRP A 669 19.45 31.85 -18.38
N LYS A 670 19.24 31.59 -19.67
CA LYS A 670 19.13 32.60 -20.74
C LYS A 670 17.81 33.36 -20.77
N ALA A 671 16.81 32.94 -19.99
CA ALA A 671 15.62 33.72 -19.66
C ALA A 671 15.36 33.59 -18.16
N SER A 672 15.90 34.53 -17.38
CA SER A 672 15.95 34.48 -15.92
C SER A 672 15.16 35.60 -15.26
N PHE A 673 14.68 35.33 -14.05
CA PHE A 673 14.09 36.32 -13.15
C PHE A 673 14.76 36.16 -11.79
N SER A 674 15.40 37.22 -11.29
CA SER A 674 16.40 37.12 -10.22
C SER A 674 16.37 38.32 -9.27
N TYR A 675 16.66 38.05 -7.99
CA TYR A 675 16.94 39.07 -6.98
C TYR A 675 18.43 39.07 -6.66
N GLU A 676 19.07 40.24 -6.77
CA GLU A 676 20.47 40.42 -6.37
C GLU A 676 20.69 41.79 -5.70
N PRO A 677 21.57 41.91 -4.69
CA PRO A 677 22.37 40.85 -4.06
C PRO A 677 21.69 40.16 -2.87
N VAL A 678 22.00 38.87 -2.64
CA VAL A 678 21.65 38.15 -1.39
C VAL A 678 22.94 37.88 -0.60
N SER A 679 22.94 38.26 0.69
CA SER A 679 24.08 37.99 1.59
C SER A 679 23.93 36.63 2.28
N VAL A 680 24.70 35.64 1.83
CA VAL A 680 24.82 34.32 2.47
C VAL A 680 26.11 34.22 3.30
N VAL A 681 26.05 33.46 4.40
CA VAL A 681 27.15 33.23 5.34
C VAL A 681 27.56 31.76 5.25
N GLN A 682 28.86 31.48 5.28
CA GLN A 682 29.38 30.12 5.31
C GLN A 682 28.85 29.35 6.54
N ASP A 683 28.64 28.04 6.39
CA ASP A 683 28.24 27.11 7.46
C ASP A 683 26.91 27.48 8.16
N LYS A 684 26.02 28.20 7.44
CA LYS A 684 24.68 28.57 7.91
C LYS A 684 23.60 27.95 7.02
N GLU A 685 22.59 27.34 7.66
CA GLU A 685 21.41 26.82 6.97
C GLU A 685 20.47 27.94 6.52
N TYR A 686 19.89 27.78 5.33
CA TYR A 686 18.92 28.69 4.74
C TYR A 686 17.72 27.90 4.22
N THR A 687 16.54 28.51 4.25
CA THR A 687 15.32 27.94 3.68
C THR A 687 14.87 28.80 2.50
N LEU A 688 14.84 28.22 1.31
CA LEU A 688 14.22 28.82 0.13
C LEU A 688 12.73 28.42 0.11
N THR A 689 11.84 29.40 0.05
CA THR A 689 10.39 29.18 -0.13
C THR A 689 9.83 30.10 -1.18
N PHE A 690 9.08 29.53 -2.11
CA PHE A 690 8.33 30.26 -3.13
C PHE A 690 7.02 29.53 -3.42
N TRP A 691 6.11 30.20 -4.13
CA TRP A 691 4.94 29.56 -4.73
C TRP A 691 4.90 29.93 -6.21
N ALA A 692 4.75 28.93 -7.07
CA ALA A 692 4.68 29.11 -8.51
C ALA A 692 3.49 28.36 -9.11
N LYS A 693 3.02 28.85 -10.26
CA LYS A 693 2.00 28.24 -11.10
C LYS A 693 2.32 28.57 -12.55
N ALA A 694 2.21 27.59 -13.44
CA ALA A 694 2.33 27.79 -14.88
C ALA A 694 1.01 27.45 -15.59
N ASN A 695 0.82 27.96 -16.81
CA ASN A 695 -0.34 27.66 -17.65
C ASN A 695 -0.22 26.32 -18.40
N LYS A 696 0.98 25.74 -18.43
CA LYS A 696 1.34 24.41 -18.96
C LYS A 696 2.56 23.89 -18.20
N THR A 697 2.91 22.61 -18.35
CA THR A 697 4.13 22.06 -17.73
C THR A 697 5.38 22.72 -18.33
N HIS A 698 6.25 23.22 -17.46
CA HIS A 698 7.56 23.75 -17.78
C HIS A 698 8.59 23.14 -16.83
N ALA A 699 9.78 22.82 -17.33
CA ALA A 699 10.96 22.70 -16.47
C ALA A 699 11.37 24.12 -16.03
N MET A 700 11.68 24.29 -14.75
CA MET A 700 12.16 25.54 -14.17
C MET A 700 13.32 25.19 -13.26
N THR A 701 14.50 25.72 -13.56
CA THR A 701 15.68 25.54 -12.72
C THR A 701 15.79 26.72 -11.76
N MET A 702 16.11 26.45 -10.49
CA MET A 702 16.42 27.50 -9.52
C MET A 702 17.86 27.38 -9.05
N TRP A 703 18.53 28.51 -8.88
CA TRP A 703 19.90 28.52 -8.39
C TRP A 703 20.22 29.73 -7.52
N ALA A 704 21.17 29.55 -6.61
CA ALA A 704 21.87 30.64 -5.95
C ALA A 704 23.34 30.62 -6.41
N GLN A 705 23.86 31.77 -6.86
CA GLN A 705 25.24 31.90 -7.35
C GLN A 705 25.87 33.23 -6.93
N GLN A 706 27.18 33.35 -7.13
CA GLN A 706 27.87 34.64 -7.10
C GLN A 706 27.28 35.57 -8.18
N ASN A 707 27.07 36.86 -7.88
CA ASN A 707 26.61 37.86 -8.86
C ASN A 707 27.72 38.35 -9.82
N GLN A 708 28.91 37.74 -9.75
CA GLN A 708 30.10 38.15 -10.49
C GLN A 708 31.00 36.94 -10.81
N PRO A 709 31.91 37.03 -11.80
CA PRO A 709 32.87 35.98 -12.09
C PRO A 709 33.67 35.55 -10.84
N PRO A 710 34.02 34.26 -10.69
CA PRO A 710 33.96 33.20 -11.70
C PRO A 710 32.64 32.40 -11.73
N TRP A 711 31.62 32.77 -10.95
CA TRP A 711 30.37 31.98 -10.79
C TRP A 711 30.61 30.51 -10.39
N SER A 712 31.65 30.27 -9.57
CA SER A 712 32.14 28.94 -9.22
C SER A 712 31.35 28.28 -8.09
N VAL A 713 30.66 29.07 -7.26
CA VAL A 713 29.72 28.58 -6.25
C VAL A 713 28.32 28.66 -6.83
N ARG A 714 27.69 27.49 -7.00
CA ARG A 714 26.30 27.34 -7.45
C ARG A 714 25.59 26.31 -6.58
N LEU A 715 24.47 26.69 -5.99
CA LEU A 715 23.51 25.77 -5.38
C LEU A 715 22.36 25.61 -6.37
N TRP A 716 22.16 24.39 -6.88
CA TRP A 716 21.03 24.03 -7.74
C TRP A 716 19.89 23.45 -6.92
N TYR A 717 18.66 23.71 -7.34
CA TYR A 717 17.44 23.11 -6.80
C TYR A 717 16.60 22.64 -7.98
N ASP A 718 16.45 21.32 -8.11
CA ASP A 718 15.71 20.60 -9.17
C ASP A 718 14.25 20.31 -8.77
#